data_AF-H5XG55-F1
#
_entry.id   AF-H5XG55-F1
#
_cell.length_a   1.000
_cell.length_b   1.000
_cell.length_c   1.000
_cell.angle_alpha   90.00
_cell.angle_beta   90.00
_cell.angle_gamma   90.00
#
_symmetry.space_group_name_H-M   'P 1'
#
loop_
_entity.id
_entity.type
_entity.pdbx_description
1 polymer ?
#
loop_
_entity_poly.entity_id
_entity_poly.type
_entity_poly.pdbx_seq_one_letter_code
_entity_poly.pdbx_strand_id
1 'polypeptide(L)'
;MGWLRSLLRWADAPTAQHNDTVVSFTHDLTTPVDPIDRIIRGHTTHLSSAPVNRDQALSVPAVLRGRNLLCSIATLPLVTRDRDRAEARSALLEQIDPDVPNVVTLAQTVEDLIFEGISWWQITDRYADGWPRTAMHLDVGTVSMQPPAGSWRQLRTLPSGQHLPGGVVWVNGQPVPGRDVVRFDSPNPGVLVAAARAIRRAILLEKAAALYANDPRPLDYFTPVDNADPAADEEVQDILTAWAEARRERSTAYVPAALKYNTVDTPSPAELQLVQLQQQATVEIANAMGLDAEDLQVSTTSRTYANAVDRRRDRINDVLAPYMRAITDRLSMNDITRRGYRVEFDLDDYMRANPTERWSTYQTGLATQVLSVAEVREMEGLPAVPIEPVRPQPRPQPRQPEQEAGMSRRTHFSSDGTERIAFEIPEADAEFRVNRDKRTISGLLIPWNTIARNGFAKWRFAKDSLTWTQESRVKLNREHDRREAVGVATRLQSTPKGLDGSFRIARGPEGDQVLSLAEDGVLDGFSIEAEFDDDSYELSRDNTDDLVRDVKTARLVGVAITASPAFDDARVSRVAASRKEMSMADTPDAPQRTEGTPAAGPDKQTTEAFTSAVEAFTSTAGGFTEAIKQLVEVQQNKTDGPEVVDPTRRKAQFAVNEEPMYRFDGSRGKHDFSSDIIAMSKKDHEAEARVIEWIKDSFGPIAKFVSTGDVSTLNPVRQRPDLYVDQLQFPTPLWDSINKGTLDDNTPFVLPKFASAANLVNDHTEGTEPTAGSFTTTSQTITPSAVSGKVEITREAWDQGGNPQLSVILWRQIVREYFEALEQASATMLDGLTVPEITLTANGADDVVTTELKKALADLHFVRGGFRYRDFKLAQDLYTKLAAAKDADGRPLFPVLGAQNADGTTGALFGSLAIAGLAGTPAWALPQTVFGTPNTPSKSYLFNREDVHGWASAPQRLDFEYRVAYVDIGVWGYKALACTRTDGVRRINYDDGRTA
;
A
#
# COMPACT_ATOMS: atom_id res chain seq x y z
N MET A 1 70.45 -24.57 -24.05
CA MET A 1 69.29 -24.49 -24.97
C MET A 1 67.96 -24.39 -24.21
N GLY A 2 67.89 -23.56 -23.17
CA GLY A 2 66.67 -23.32 -22.38
C GLY A 2 66.45 -21.85 -22.01
N TRP A 3 67.33 -20.95 -22.49
CA TRP A 3 67.32 -19.51 -22.18
C TRP A 3 66.85 -18.64 -23.36
N LEU A 4 66.79 -19.18 -24.59
CA LEU A 4 66.36 -18.47 -25.81
C LEU A 4 64.87 -18.64 -26.16
N ARG A 5 64.11 -19.48 -25.45
CA ARG A 5 62.64 -19.57 -25.60
C ARG A 5 61.87 -18.63 -24.67
N SER A 6 62.56 -17.98 -23.73
CA SER A 6 62.00 -17.06 -22.74
C SER A 6 61.90 -15.61 -23.25
N LEU A 7 62.53 -15.26 -24.39
CA LEU A 7 62.56 -13.90 -24.94
C LEU A 7 61.48 -13.63 -26.02
N LEU A 8 60.71 -14.63 -26.44
CA LEU A 8 59.75 -14.52 -27.56
C LEU A 8 58.27 -14.77 -27.18
N ARG A 9 57.91 -14.75 -25.88
CA ARG A 9 56.50 -14.85 -25.42
C ARG A 9 56.11 -13.79 -24.39
N TRP A 10 56.66 -12.58 -24.55
CA TRP A 10 56.30 -11.39 -23.79
C TRP A 10 55.69 -10.31 -24.70
N ALA A 11 54.84 -10.73 -25.64
CA ALA A 11 54.11 -9.82 -26.53
C ALA A 11 52.58 -9.90 -26.42
N ASP A 12 52.02 -10.83 -25.63
CA ASP A 12 50.56 -10.99 -25.47
C ASP A 12 50.14 -10.86 -23.99
N ALA A 13 50.60 -9.81 -23.32
CA ALA A 13 49.86 -9.29 -22.17
C ALA A 13 48.73 -8.40 -22.74
N PRO A 14 47.46 -8.56 -22.34
CA PRO A 14 46.44 -7.60 -22.69
C PRO A 14 46.88 -6.28 -22.05
N THR A 15 47.37 -5.35 -22.86
CA THR A 15 47.43 -3.95 -22.47
C THR A 15 46.04 -3.61 -21.97
N ALA A 16 45.95 -3.18 -20.71
CA ALA A 16 44.77 -2.50 -20.23
C ALA A 16 44.46 -1.45 -21.29
N GLN A 17 43.37 -1.66 -22.05
CA GLN A 17 42.76 -0.58 -22.78
C GLN A 17 42.31 0.38 -21.67
N HIS A 18 43.17 1.35 -21.38
CA HIS A 18 42.70 2.68 -21.12
C HIS A 18 41.69 2.96 -22.24
N ASN A 19 40.40 2.83 -21.91
CA ASN A 19 39.35 3.47 -22.68
C ASN A 19 39.50 4.97 -22.43
N ASP A 20 40.62 5.53 -22.90
CA ASP A 20 40.65 6.92 -23.33
C ASP A 20 39.69 6.90 -24.51
N THR A 21 38.44 7.28 -24.24
CA THR A 21 37.45 7.57 -25.26
C THR A 21 38.03 8.67 -26.14
N VAL A 22 38.80 8.29 -27.15
CA VAL A 22 39.04 9.12 -28.32
C VAL A 22 37.71 9.17 -29.02
N VAL A 23 36.90 10.16 -28.66
CA VAL A 23 35.70 10.51 -29.41
C VAL A 23 36.19 11.07 -30.74
N SER A 24 36.31 10.22 -31.76
CA SER A 24 36.52 10.70 -33.12
C SER A 24 35.19 11.25 -33.63
N PHE A 25 35.04 12.57 -33.61
CA PHE A 25 33.94 13.24 -34.30
C PHE A 25 34.26 13.32 -35.80
N THR A 26 34.09 12.22 -36.52
CA THR A 26 33.95 12.30 -37.98
C THR A 26 32.48 12.59 -38.26
N HIS A 27 32.09 13.87 -38.21
CA HIS A 27 30.78 14.31 -38.68
C HIS A 27 30.88 14.59 -40.18
N ASP A 28 30.08 13.89 -40.97
CA ASP A 28 29.92 14.17 -42.39
C ASP A 28 29.22 15.53 -42.54
N LEU A 29 29.90 16.47 -43.19
CA LEU A 29 29.45 17.85 -43.42
C LEU A 29 28.24 17.97 -44.35
N THR A 30 27.89 16.89 -45.06
CA THR A 30 26.70 16.87 -45.93
C THR A 30 25.44 16.43 -45.18
N THR A 31 25.58 15.96 -43.95
CA THR A 31 24.47 15.72 -43.03
C THR A 31 24.24 16.95 -42.15
N PRO A 32 23.00 17.48 -42.05
CA PRO A 32 22.69 18.58 -41.14
C PRO A 32 23.15 18.20 -39.73
N VAL A 33 23.94 19.08 -39.11
CA VAL A 33 24.36 18.93 -37.70
C VAL A 33 23.12 18.63 -36.89
N ASP A 34 23.12 17.47 -36.25
CA ASP A 34 21.99 17.05 -35.45
C ASP A 34 21.72 18.11 -34.36
N PRO A 35 20.54 18.77 -34.36
CA PRO A 35 20.22 19.71 -33.30
C PRO A 35 20.32 18.97 -31.97
N ILE A 36 20.76 19.65 -30.92
CA ILE A 36 20.94 19.12 -29.55
C ILE A 36 19.71 18.33 -29.06
N ASP A 37 18.54 18.61 -29.60
CA ASP A 37 17.34 17.81 -29.41
C ASP A 37 17.55 16.32 -29.76
N ARG A 38 18.38 15.95 -30.73
CA ARG A 38 18.76 14.56 -31.04
C ARG A 38 19.76 13.96 -30.03
N ILE A 39 20.59 14.77 -29.37
CA ILE A 39 21.51 14.32 -28.30
C ILE A 39 20.74 14.15 -26.98
N ILE A 40 19.90 15.12 -26.63
CA ILE A 40 18.98 15.08 -25.48
C ILE A 40 17.94 13.98 -25.70
N ARG A 41 17.34 13.85 -26.89
CA ARG A 41 16.50 12.71 -27.29
C ARG A 41 17.28 11.41 -27.29
N GLY A 42 18.53 11.38 -27.77
CA GLY A 42 19.37 10.18 -27.74
C GLY A 42 19.64 9.70 -26.32
N HIS A 43 19.92 10.63 -25.40
CA HIS A 43 20.14 10.31 -23.98
C HIS A 43 18.83 9.99 -23.23
N THR A 44 17.72 10.66 -23.54
CA THR A 44 16.40 10.33 -22.97
C THR A 44 15.83 9.04 -23.55
N THR A 45 15.99 8.74 -24.84
CA THR A 45 15.54 7.48 -25.46
C THR A 45 16.34 6.29 -24.93
N HIS A 46 17.66 6.44 -24.73
CA HIS A 46 18.49 5.35 -24.21
C HIS A 46 18.27 5.08 -22.71
N LEU A 47 17.83 6.08 -21.92
CA LEU A 47 17.56 5.93 -20.49
C LEU A 47 16.07 5.72 -20.15
N SER A 48 15.12 6.12 -21.00
CA SER A 48 13.67 6.06 -20.70
C SER A 48 13.08 4.64 -20.75
N SER A 49 13.69 3.74 -21.52
CA SER A 49 13.20 2.37 -21.73
C SER A 49 14.13 1.25 -21.21
N ALA A 50 15.41 1.53 -20.99
CA ALA A 50 16.36 0.51 -20.54
C ALA A 50 16.13 0.13 -19.06
N PRO A 51 16.05 -1.17 -18.71
CA PRO A 51 16.05 -1.61 -17.32
C PRO A 51 17.18 -0.92 -16.54
N VAL A 52 16.87 -0.39 -15.36
CA VAL A 52 17.90 0.20 -14.51
C VAL A 52 18.68 -0.95 -13.91
N ASN A 53 19.98 -1.00 -14.17
CA ASN A 53 20.85 -1.96 -13.50
C ASN A 53 21.42 -1.37 -12.20
N ARG A 54 21.99 -2.25 -11.37
CA ARG A 54 22.53 -1.86 -10.06
C ARG A 54 23.62 -0.79 -10.16
N ASP A 55 24.52 -0.90 -11.13
CA ASP A 55 25.60 0.07 -11.35
C ASP A 55 25.08 1.48 -11.66
N GLN A 56 24.06 1.58 -12.53
CA GLN A 56 23.38 2.84 -12.83
C GLN A 56 22.68 3.40 -11.59
N ALA A 57 22.01 2.55 -10.81
CA ALA A 57 21.34 2.99 -9.60
C ALA A 57 22.35 3.52 -8.56
N LEU A 58 23.46 2.82 -8.34
CA LEU A 58 24.51 3.20 -7.40
C LEU A 58 25.31 4.44 -7.84
N SER A 59 25.28 4.79 -9.14
CA SER A 59 25.85 6.06 -9.60
C SER A 59 25.10 7.28 -9.05
N VAL A 60 23.83 7.14 -8.65
CA VAL A 60 23.04 8.22 -8.05
C VAL A 60 23.37 8.36 -6.55
N PRO A 61 23.87 9.51 -6.08
CA PRO A 61 24.31 9.68 -4.70
C PRO A 61 23.22 9.41 -3.65
N ALA A 62 21.97 9.77 -3.95
CA ALA A 62 20.81 9.51 -3.09
C ALA A 62 20.59 8.01 -2.87
N VAL A 63 20.68 7.20 -3.94
CA VAL A 63 20.54 5.74 -3.90
C VAL A 63 21.71 5.13 -3.12
N LEU A 64 22.94 5.54 -3.42
CA LEU A 64 24.14 5.05 -2.73
C LEU A 64 24.07 5.32 -1.22
N ARG A 65 23.66 6.53 -0.83
CA ARG A 65 23.47 6.88 0.58
C ARG A 65 22.37 6.05 1.22
N GLY A 66 21.21 5.92 0.57
CA GLY A 66 20.11 5.09 1.06
C GLY A 66 20.54 3.64 1.26
N ARG A 67 21.26 3.07 0.28
CA ARG A 67 21.87 1.73 0.37
C ARG A 67 22.78 1.62 1.58
N ASN A 68 23.70 2.56 1.78
CA ASN A 68 24.63 2.53 2.92
C ASN A 68 23.93 2.60 4.27
N LEU A 69 22.82 3.36 4.37
CA LEU A 69 22.00 3.42 5.58
C LEU A 69 21.27 2.10 5.84
N LEU A 70 20.67 1.49 4.82
CA LEU A 70 19.94 0.23 4.97
C LEU A 70 20.88 -0.96 5.24
N CYS A 71 22.00 -1.05 4.52
CA CYS A 71 23.02 -2.08 4.73
C CYS A 71 23.73 -1.95 6.09
N SER A 72 23.53 -0.86 6.84
CA SER A 72 24.10 -0.73 8.19
C SER A 72 23.61 -1.81 9.16
N ILE A 73 22.48 -2.47 8.88
CA ILE A 73 22.02 -3.62 9.68
C ILE A 73 23.00 -4.79 9.67
N ALA A 74 23.85 -4.90 8.65
CA ALA A 74 24.89 -5.93 8.59
C ALA A 74 25.96 -5.78 9.68
N THR A 75 26.02 -4.63 10.35
CA THR A 75 26.89 -4.41 11.52
C THR A 75 26.35 -5.04 12.79
N LEU A 76 25.06 -5.41 12.81
CA LEU A 76 24.43 -6.08 13.93
C LEU A 76 24.73 -7.60 13.85
N PRO A 77 25.18 -8.23 14.95
CA PRO A 77 25.43 -9.66 14.94
C PRO A 77 24.12 -10.44 14.78
N LEU A 78 24.18 -11.54 14.03
CA LEU A 78 23.13 -12.56 14.03
C LEU A 78 23.46 -13.62 15.07
N VAL A 79 22.54 -13.85 16.00
CA VAL A 79 22.68 -14.83 17.07
C VAL A 79 21.60 -15.89 16.96
N THR A 80 21.91 -17.10 17.41
CA THR A 80 20.89 -18.14 17.60
C THR A 80 20.45 -18.15 19.05
N ARG A 81 19.15 -18.18 19.30
CA ARG A 81 18.56 -18.31 20.64
C ARG A 81 17.78 -19.60 20.76
N ASP A 82 17.90 -20.27 21.90
CA ASP A 82 17.15 -21.47 22.21
C ASP A 82 15.73 -21.15 22.75
N ARG A 83 15.02 -22.18 23.25
CA ARG A 83 13.67 -22.04 23.79
C ARG A 83 13.61 -21.16 25.04
N ASP A 84 14.68 -21.14 25.81
CA ASP A 84 14.81 -20.36 27.05
C ASP A 84 15.37 -18.96 26.77
N ARG A 85 15.54 -18.61 25.48
CA ARG A 85 16.13 -17.36 24.97
C ARG A 85 17.61 -17.20 25.32
N ALA A 86 18.28 -18.28 25.70
CA ALA A 86 19.73 -18.27 25.88
C ALA A 86 20.42 -18.31 24.52
N GLU A 87 21.54 -17.59 24.40
CA GLU A 87 22.35 -17.61 23.18
C GLU A 87 22.99 -18.98 23.00
N ALA A 88 22.75 -19.57 21.84
CA ALA A 88 23.32 -20.84 21.41
C ALA A 88 24.29 -20.60 20.25
N ARG A 89 25.42 -21.30 20.28
CA ARG A 89 26.43 -21.19 19.22
C ARG A 89 25.97 -21.87 17.94
N SER A 90 26.13 -21.19 16.81
CA SER A 90 25.88 -21.72 15.48
C SER A 90 27.08 -21.42 14.59
N ALA A 91 27.78 -22.46 14.13
CA ALA A 91 28.96 -22.26 13.27
C ALA A 91 28.63 -21.49 11.98
N LEU A 92 27.43 -21.69 11.43
CA LEU A 92 26.96 -20.96 10.26
C LEU A 92 26.86 -19.45 10.52
N LEU A 93 26.43 -19.02 11.70
CA LEU A 93 26.29 -17.59 12.00
C LEU A 93 27.57 -16.98 12.57
N GLU A 94 28.44 -17.79 13.17
CA GLU A 94 29.78 -17.36 13.58
C GLU A 94 30.62 -16.94 12.37
N GLN A 95 30.58 -17.74 11.31
CA GLN A 95 31.18 -17.40 10.03
C GLN A 95 30.35 -18.02 8.91
N ILE A 96 29.58 -17.19 8.20
CA ILE A 96 28.70 -17.63 7.11
C ILE A 96 29.58 -18.14 5.98
N ASP A 97 30.34 -17.23 5.38
CA ASP A 97 31.26 -17.49 4.27
C ASP A 97 32.69 -17.62 4.81
N PRO A 98 33.38 -18.75 4.64
CA PRO A 98 34.76 -18.91 5.11
C PRO A 98 35.75 -17.88 4.55
N ASP A 99 35.48 -17.32 3.37
CA ASP A 99 36.37 -16.42 2.64
C ASP A 99 35.93 -14.94 2.74
N VAL A 100 34.71 -14.67 3.22
CA VAL A 100 34.13 -13.30 3.28
C VAL A 100 33.60 -13.00 4.69
N PRO A 101 33.98 -11.86 5.32
CA PRO A 101 33.47 -11.48 6.64
C PRO A 101 31.95 -11.35 6.68
N ASN A 102 31.31 -11.77 7.78
CA ASN A 102 29.84 -11.76 7.92
C ASN A 102 29.20 -10.39 7.64
N VAL A 103 29.85 -9.29 8.05
CA VAL A 103 29.36 -7.93 7.76
C VAL A 103 29.26 -7.65 6.26
N VAL A 104 30.17 -8.21 5.44
CA VAL A 104 30.16 -8.06 3.99
C VAL A 104 29.10 -8.99 3.39
N THR A 105 29.08 -10.27 3.80
CA THR A 105 28.07 -11.25 3.33
C THR A 105 26.65 -10.78 3.62
N LEU A 106 26.40 -10.25 4.83
CA LEU A 106 25.11 -9.69 5.20
C LEU A 106 24.82 -8.38 4.44
N ALA A 107 25.81 -7.51 4.24
CA ALA A 107 25.61 -6.31 3.45
C ALA A 107 25.22 -6.63 1.99
N GLN A 108 25.86 -7.63 1.37
CA GLN A 108 25.50 -8.14 0.04
C GLN A 108 24.09 -8.73 0.01
N THR A 109 23.74 -9.50 1.04
CA THR A 109 22.39 -10.08 1.19
C THR A 109 21.33 -8.98 1.25
N VAL A 110 21.55 -7.96 2.09
CA VAL A 110 20.64 -6.83 2.24
C VAL A 110 20.58 -5.98 0.98
N GLU A 111 21.72 -5.77 0.32
CA GLU A 111 21.80 -5.05 -0.95
C GLU A 111 20.95 -5.71 -2.05
N ASP A 112 21.03 -7.02 -2.19
CA ASP A 112 20.18 -7.77 -3.14
C ASP A 112 18.69 -7.67 -2.80
N LEU A 113 18.34 -7.72 -1.51
CA LEU A 113 16.96 -7.56 -1.05
C LEU A 113 16.42 -6.14 -1.31
N ILE A 114 17.29 -5.13 -1.34
CA ILE A 114 16.91 -3.74 -1.66
C ILE A 114 16.72 -3.57 -3.17
N PHE A 115 17.65 -4.06 -4.00
CA PHE A 115 17.65 -3.76 -5.43
C PHE A 115 16.77 -4.69 -6.26
N GLU A 116 16.87 -6.00 -6.05
CA GLU A 116 16.18 -7.05 -6.82
C GLU A 116 15.03 -7.69 -6.04
N GLY A 117 15.00 -7.50 -4.71
CA GLY A 117 13.98 -8.07 -3.83
C GLY A 117 14.20 -9.54 -3.51
N ILE A 118 15.35 -10.12 -3.89
CA ILE A 118 15.70 -11.52 -3.70
C ILE A 118 17.20 -11.67 -3.50
N SER A 119 17.62 -12.54 -2.57
CA SER A 119 19.04 -12.88 -2.39
C SER A 119 19.22 -14.39 -2.24
N TRP A 120 20.45 -14.86 -2.46
CA TRP A 120 20.78 -16.29 -2.54
C TRP A 120 22.05 -16.62 -1.78
N TRP A 121 22.02 -17.67 -0.96
CA TRP A 121 23.23 -18.31 -0.44
C TRP A 121 23.31 -19.75 -0.93
N GLN A 122 24.53 -20.25 -1.14
CA GLN A 122 24.80 -21.66 -1.38
C GLN A 122 25.48 -22.28 -0.17
N ILE A 123 24.90 -23.36 0.36
CA ILE A 123 25.51 -24.14 1.44
C ILE A 123 26.74 -24.87 0.88
N THR A 124 27.89 -24.66 1.52
CA THR A 124 29.18 -25.22 1.09
C THR A 124 29.61 -26.43 1.89
N ASP A 125 29.21 -26.49 3.17
CA ASP A 125 29.48 -27.62 4.06
C ASP A 125 28.31 -27.89 5.01
N ARG A 126 28.17 -29.14 5.43
CA ARG A 126 27.15 -29.62 6.37
C ARG A 126 27.77 -30.50 7.44
N TYR A 127 27.15 -30.52 8.61
CA TYR A 127 27.44 -31.49 9.64
C TYR A 127 27.03 -32.91 9.24
N ALA A 128 27.54 -33.92 9.95
CA ALA A 128 27.20 -35.33 9.72
C ALA A 128 25.70 -35.62 9.93
N ASP A 129 25.00 -34.79 10.70
CA ASP A 129 23.55 -34.84 10.93
C ASP A 129 22.73 -34.04 9.89
N GLY A 130 23.41 -33.47 8.86
CA GLY A 130 22.79 -32.82 7.71
C GLY A 130 22.58 -31.31 7.85
N TRP A 131 22.77 -30.71 9.03
CA TRP A 131 22.55 -29.28 9.24
C TRP A 131 23.65 -28.44 8.55
N PRO A 132 23.32 -27.25 7.98
CA PRO A 132 24.32 -26.38 7.37
C PRO A 132 25.42 -25.93 8.34
N ARG A 133 26.67 -25.94 7.89
CA ARG A 133 27.82 -25.44 8.66
C ARG A 133 28.35 -24.12 8.10
N THR A 134 28.46 -24.01 6.78
CA THR A 134 28.98 -22.81 6.09
C THR A 134 28.19 -22.58 4.80
N ALA A 135 28.13 -21.33 4.35
CA ALA A 135 27.45 -20.94 3.13
C ALA A 135 28.19 -19.76 2.47
N MET A 136 28.11 -19.65 1.14
CA MET A 136 28.60 -18.47 0.42
C MET A 136 27.43 -17.67 -0.13
N HIS A 137 27.57 -16.35 -0.21
CA HIS A 137 26.63 -15.51 -0.94
C HIS A 137 26.79 -15.74 -2.45
N LEU A 138 25.67 -15.77 -3.18
CA LEU A 138 25.65 -15.85 -4.63
C LEU A 138 25.10 -14.56 -5.23
N ASP A 139 25.81 -14.01 -6.21
CA ASP A 139 25.32 -12.89 -7.01
C ASP A 139 24.05 -13.29 -7.76
N VAL A 140 23.00 -12.47 -7.66
CA VAL A 140 21.68 -12.72 -8.25
C VAL A 140 21.75 -13.00 -9.76
N GLY A 141 22.66 -12.34 -10.49
CA GLY A 141 22.85 -12.53 -11.93
C GLY A 141 23.49 -13.87 -12.31
N THR A 142 24.11 -14.57 -11.36
CA THR A 142 24.71 -15.90 -11.58
C THR A 142 23.73 -17.05 -11.36
N VAL A 143 22.58 -16.77 -10.74
CA VAL A 143 21.56 -17.75 -10.38
C VAL A 143 20.42 -17.74 -11.40
N SER A 144 20.12 -18.92 -11.96
CA SER A 144 19.00 -19.13 -12.88
C SER A 144 18.09 -20.25 -12.40
N MET A 145 16.79 -20.02 -12.50
CA MET A 145 15.78 -21.06 -12.30
C MET A 145 15.52 -21.86 -13.59
N GLN A 146 15.99 -21.36 -14.73
CA GLN A 146 15.83 -22.00 -16.02
C GLN A 146 17.09 -22.79 -16.38
N PRO A 147 16.92 -24.02 -16.90
CA PRO A 147 18.04 -24.83 -17.38
C PRO A 147 18.77 -24.15 -18.55
N PRO A 148 20.12 -24.10 -18.55
CA PRO A 148 20.90 -23.69 -19.70
C PRO A 148 20.62 -24.59 -20.92
N ALA A 149 20.79 -24.06 -22.13
CA ALA A 149 20.60 -24.84 -23.36
C ALA A 149 21.51 -26.09 -23.38
N GLY A 150 20.93 -27.28 -23.56
CA GLY A 150 21.67 -28.56 -23.61
C GLY A 150 21.85 -29.30 -22.27
N SER A 151 21.39 -28.72 -21.17
CA SER A 151 21.51 -29.26 -19.81
C SER A 151 20.68 -30.53 -19.50
N TRP A 152 19.77 -30.93 -20.41
CA TRP A 152 19.01 -32.19 -20.32
C TRP A 152 19.92 -33.43 -20.22
N ARG A 153 21.18 -33.34 -20.69
CA ARG A 153 22.18 -34.40 -20.55
C ARG A 153 22.80 -34.49 -19.14
N GLN A 154 22.93 -33.34 -18.45
CA GLN A 154 23.51 -33.25 -17.09
C GLN A 154 22.53 -33.75 -16.03
N LEU A 155 21.23 -33.48 -16.19
CA LEU A 155 20.16 -34.01 -15.33
C LEU A 155 20.02 -35.55 -15.42
N ARG A 156 20.53 -36.17 -16.49
CA ARG A 156 20.52 -37.62 -16.75
C ARG A 156 21.72 -38.37 -16.15
N THR A 157 22.74 -37.66 -15.64
CA THR A 157 24.05 -38.23 -15.29
C THR A 157 24.43 -38.00 -13.83
N LEU A 158 23.50 -38.24 -12.90
CA LEU A 158 23.88 -38.49 -11.50
C LEU A 158 24.31 -39.96 -11.36
N PRO A 159 25.54 -40.27 -10.88
CA PRO A 159 26.02 -41.65 -10.70
C PRO A 159 25.14 -42.52 -9.79
N SER A 160 24.25 -41.91 -9.00
CA SER A 160 23.39 -42.56 -8.01
C SER A 160 22.00 -42.97 -8.52
N GLY A 161 21.58 -42.55 -9.71
CA GLY A 161 20.24 -42.87 -10.26
C GLY A 161 19.05 -42.30 -9.47
N GLN A 162 19.27 -41.40 -8.51
CA GLN A 162 18.21 -40.77 -7.70
C GLN A 162 17.72 -39.46 -8.33
N HIS A 163 16.39 -39.26 -8.35
CA HIS A 163 15.76 -37.97 -8.63
C HIS A 163 16.04 -36.99 -7.47
N LEU A 164 16.40 -35.73 -7.78
CA LEU A 164 16.74 -34.70 -6.79
C LEU A 164 15.48 -34.26 -6.01
N PRO A 165 15.41 -34.40 -4.66
CA PRO A 165 14.17 -34.19 -3.89
C PRO A 165 13.73 -32.72 -3.65
N GLY A 166 14.23 -31.70 -4.36
CA GLY A 166 13.99 -30.30 -3.97
C GLY A 166 14.18 -29.26 -5.07
N GLY A 167 13.95 -29.63 -6.33
CA GLY A 167 14.24 -28.77 -7.47
C GLY A 167 15.74 -28.59 -7.75
N VAL A 168 16.07 -28.04 -8.91
CA VAL A 168 17.46 -27.73 -9.32
C VAL A 168 17.55 -26.24 -9.54
N VAL A 169 18.57 -25.63 -8.92
CA VAL A 169 18.94 -24.24 -9.14
C VAL A 169 20.22 -24.23 -9.98
N TRP A 170 20.32 -23.35 -10.97
CA TRP A 170 21.50 -23.27 -11.83
C TRP A 170 22.37 -22.12 -11.39
N VAL A 171 23.58 -22.42 -10.91
CA VAL A 171 24.56 -21.41 -10.48
C VAL A 171 25.71 -21.43 -11.47
N ASN A 172 25.97 -20.32 -12.17
CA ASN A 172 26.94 -20.26 -13.26
C ASN A 172 26.72 -21.36 -14.33
N GLY A 173 25.47 -21.71 -14.59
CA GLY A 173 25.07 -22.77 -15.51
C GLY A 173 25.34 -24.20 -15.03
N GLN A 174 25.79 -24.40 -13.79
CA GLN A 174 25.94 -25.72 -13.17
C GLN A 174 24.72 -26.06 -12.30
N PRO A 175 24.23 -27.31 -12.33
CA PRO A 175 23.09 -27.71 -11.52
C PRO A 175 23.50 -27.86 -10.05
N VAL A 176 22.88 -27.09 -9.17
CA VAL A 176 23.00 -27.18 -7.72
C VAL A 176 21.70 -27.73 -7.14
N PRO A 177 21.74 -28.74 -6.25
CA PRO A 177 20.55 -29.23 -5.57
C PRO A 177 19.85 -28.12 -4.78
N GLY A 178 18.53 -27.97 -4.90
CA GLY A 178 17.79 -26.91 -4.21
C GLY A 178 17.97 -26.92 -2.68
N ARG A 179 18.18 -28.09 -2.07
CA ARG A 179 18.48 -28.20 -0.63
C ARG A 179 19.73 -27.42 -0.20
N ASP A 180 20.69 -27.25 -1.11
CA ASP A 180 21.97 -26.58 -0.87
C ASP A 180 21.93 -25.11 -1.29
N VAL A 181 20.73 -24.58 -1.57
CA VAL A 181 20.51 -23.18 -1.93
C VAL A 181 19.45 -22.56 -1.01
N VAL A 182 19.84 -21.49 -0.34
CA VAL A 182 18.98 -20.70 0.53
C VAL A 182 18.53 -19.45 -0.24
N ARG A 183 17.23 -19.33 -0.43
CA ARG A 183 16.60 -18.13 -1.00
C ARG A 183 16.08 -17.22 0.11
N PHE A 184 16.36 -15.93 0.00
CA PHE A 184 15.77 -14.87 0.81
C PHE A 184 14.85 -14.02 -0.08
N ASP A 185 13.65 -13.71 0.40
CA ASP A 185 12.68 -12.89 -0.30
C ASP A 185 12.37 -11.63 0.50
N SER A 186 12.50 -10.48 -0.15
CA SER A 186 12.14 -9.21 0.47
C SER A 186 10.61 -9.06 0.52
N PRO A 187 10.03 -8.57 1.62
CA PRO A 187 8.64 -8.16 1.67
C PRO A 187 8.37 -6.90 0.84
N ASN A 188 9.42 -6.13 0.51
CA ASN A 188 9.36 -4.91 -0.26
C ASN A 188 9.75 -5.17 -1.73
N PRO A 189 9.18 -4.45 -2.70
CA PRO A 189 9.59 -4.55 -4.09
C PRO A 189 11.02 -4.02 -4.29
N GLY A 190 11.77 -4.65 -5.21
CA GLY A 190 13.12 -4.21 -5.55
C GLY A 190 13.15 -2.79 -6.15
N VAL A 191 14.06 -1.95 -5.67
CA VAL A 191 14.23 -0.55 -6.07
C VAL A 191 14.54 -0.38 -7.55
N LEU A 192 15.20 -1.36 -8.19
CA LEU A 192 15.49 -1.31 -9.63
C LEU A 192 14.23 -1.30 -10.50
N VAL A 193 13.11 -1.83 -9.98
CA VAL A 193 11.81 -1.82 -10.66
C VAL A 193 10.95 -0.69 -10.08
N ALA A 194 10.81 -0.64 -8.75
CA ALA A 194 9.90 0.30 -8.09
C ALA A 194 10.32 1.78 -8.27
N ALA A 195 11.62 2.08 -8.21
CA ALA A 195 12.17 3.43 -8.32
C ALA A 195 12.81 3.72 -9.69
N ALA A 196 12.66 2.84 -10.67
CA ALA A 196 13.34 2.93 -11.97
C ALA A 196 13.21 4.32 -12.62
N ARG A 197 12.01 4.90 -12.57
CA ARG A 197 11.71 6.22 -13.16
C ARG A 197 12.42 7.36 -12.42
N ALA A 198 12.42 7.32 -11.09
CA ALA A 198 13.07 8.34 -10.26
C ALA A 198 14.60 8.28 -10.43
N ILE A 199 15.17 7.08 -10.49
CA ILE A 199 16.61 6.87 -10.72
C ILE A 199 17.03 7.41 -12.10
N ARG A 200 16.30 7.04 -13.16
CA ARG A 200 16.57 7.56 -14.53
C ARG A 200 16.50 9.09 -14.58
N ARG A 201 15.52 9.67 -13.88
CA ARG A 201 15.37 11.13 -13.80
C ARG A 201 16.56 11.77 -13.08
N ALA A 202 17.00 11.21 -11.95
CA ALA A 202 18.15 11.71 -11.21
C ALA A 202 19.43 11.71 -12.08
N ILE A 203 19.70 10.61 -12.79
CA ILE A 203 20.84 10.49 -13.73
C ILE A 203 20.76 11.57 -14.82
N LEU A 204 19.57 11.76 -15.38
CA LEU A 204 19.37 12.75 -16.44
C LEU A 204 19.58 14.18 -15.95
N LEU A 205 19.05 14.52 -14.78
CA LEU A 205 19.22 15.84 -14.18
C LEU A 205 20.68 16.13 -13.81
N GLU A 206 21.43 15.12 -13.40
CA GLU A 206 22.88 15.25 -13.15
C GLU A 206 23.65 15.49 -14.46
N LYS A 207 23.36 14.73 -15.52
CA LYS A 207 23.94 14.95 -16.85
C LYS A 207 23.62 16.34 -17.39
N ALA A 208 22.38 16.81 -17.21
CA ALA A 208 21.97 18.15 -17.60
C ALA A 208 22.75 19.23 -16.81
N ALA A 209 22.89 19.05 -15.49
CA ALA A 209 23.69 19.97 -14.68
C ALA A 209 25.17 20.00 -15.10
N ALA A 210 25.76 18.84 -15.39
CA ALA A 210 27.13 18.75 -15.90
C ALA A 210 27.30 19.44 -17.27
N LEU A 211 26.30 19.32 -18.15
CA LEU A 211 26.29 20.00 -19.45
C LEU A 211 26.30 21.53 -19.27
N TYR A 212 25.39 22.09 -18.47
CA TYR A 212 25.36 23.53 -18.20
C TYR A 212 26.60 24.05 -17.45
N ALA A 213 27.25 23.21 -16.63
CA ALA A 213 28.49 23.57 -15.96
C ALA A 213 29.69 23.62 -16.92
N ASN A 214 29.72 22.75 -17.93
CA ASN A 214 30.80 22.67 -18.90
C ASN A 214 30.62 23.62 -20.08
N ASP A 215 29.40 23.78 -20.58
CA ASP A 215 29.04 24.75 -21.61
C ASP A 215 27.73 25.47 -21.24
N PRO A 216 27.82 26.70 -20.68
CA PRO A 216 26.65 27.45 -20.26
C PRO A 216 25.72 27.88 -21.40
N ARG A 217 26.19 27.88 -22.66
CA ARG A 217 25.41 28.31 -23.84
C ARG A 217 25.61 27.35 -25.02
N PRO A 218 25.06 26.13 -24.92
CA PRO A 218 25.29 25.08 -25.91
C PRO A 218 24.49 25.29 -27.21
N LEU A 219 23.54 26.24 -27.24
CA LEU A 219 22.63 26.46 -28.38
C LEU A 219 23.03 27.61 -29.30
N ASP A 220 24.12 28.32 -29.02
CA ASP A 220 24.59 29.41 -29.88
C ASP A 220 25.06 28.85 -31.24
N TYR A 221 24.85 29.59 -32.33
CA TYR A 221 25.13 29.11 -33.68
C TYR A 221 25.73 30.20 -34.59
N PHE A 222 26.34 29.77 -35.69
CA PHE A 222 26.91 30.66 -36.71
C PHE A 222 26.03 30.73 -37.96
N THR A 223 25.96 31.91 -38.56
CA THR A 223 25.40 32.11 -39.91
C THR A 223 26.39 32.87 -40.78
N PRO A 224 26.45 32.63 -42.10
CA PRO A 224 27.20 33.49 -43.01
C PRO A 224 26.70 34.94 -42.93
N VAL A 225 27.59 35.91 -43.18
CA VAL A 225 27.19 37.32 -43.37
C VAL A 225 26.60 37.53 -44.77
N ASP A 226 25.68 38.50 -44.91
CA ASP A 226 25.02 38.78 -46.20
C ASP A 226 26.06 39.11 -47.29
N ASN A 227 25.95 38.43 -48.44
CA ASN A 227 26.88 38.49 -49.59
C ASN A 227 28.29 37.92 -49.35
N ALA A 228 28.51 37.04 -48.36
CA ALA A 228 29.75 36.27 -48.27
C ALA A 228 29.85 35.21 -49.37
N ASP A 229 31.04 35.03 -49.94
CA ASP A 229 31.35 33.86 -50.77
C ASP A 229 31.18 32.59 -49.93
N PRO A 230 30.64 31.50 -50.50
CA PRO A 230 30.54 30.23 -49.78
C PRO A 230 31.96 29.75 -49.43
N ALA A 231 32.29 29.76 -48.14
CA ALA A 231 33.52 29.18 -47.63
C ALA A 231 33.55 27.67 -47.96
N ALA A 232 34.73 27.11 -48.24
CA ALA A 232 34.87 25.68 -48.46
C ALA A 232 34.55 24.91 -47.17
N ASP A 233 33.91 23.74 -47.29
CA ASP A 233 33.46 22.96 -46.13
C ASP A 233 34.59 22.63 -45.13
N GLU A 234 35.82 22.43 -45.61
CA GLU A 234 37.01 22.20 -44.77
C GLU A 234 37.37 23.44 -43.92
N GLU A 235 37.29 24.65 -44.49
CA GLU A 235 37.61 25.89 -43.78
C GLU A 235 36.59 26.18 -42.66
N VAL A 236 35.31 25.85 -42.91
CA VAL A 236 34.26 25.96 -41.90
C VAL A 236 34.50 24.99 -40.74
N GLN A 237 34.96 23.76 -41.02
CA GLN A 237 35.28 22.78 -39.97
C GLN A 237 36.45 23.21 -39.10
N ASP A 238 37.51 23.76 -39.69
CA ASP A 238 38.66 24.25 -38.95
C ASP A 238 38.26 25.39 -38.00
N ILE A 239 37.40 26.30 -38.47
CA ILE A 239 36.87 27.40 -37.66
C ILE A 239 36.01 26.88 -36.50
N LEU A 240 35.09 25.93 -36.77
CA LEU A 240 34.23 25.36 -35.73
C LEU A 240 35.02 24.54 -34.71
N THR A 241 36.08 23.84 -35.15
CA THR A 241 36.97 23.08 -34.28
C THR A 241 37.77 24.01 -33.36
N ALA A 242 38.40 25.05 -33.92
CA ALA A 242 39.12 26.06 -33.14
C ALA A 242 38.20 26.78 -32.13
N TRP A 243 36.95 27.04 -32.52
CA TRP A 243 35.93 27.61 -31.63
C TRP A 243 35.57 26.67 -30.48
N ALA A 244 35.35 25.38 -30.77
CA ALA A 244 35.03 24.36 -29.76
C ALA A 244 36.19 24.15 -28.78
N GLU A 245 37.43 24.15 -29.27
CA GLU A 245 38.64 24.09 -28.44
C GLU A 245 38.75 25.31 -27.53
N ALA A 246 38.57 26.52 -28.07
CA ALA A 246 38.62 27.75 -27.29
C ALA A 246 37.59 27.75 -26.14
N ARG A 247 36.36 27.28 -26.40
CA ARG A 247 35.33 27.14 -25.35
C ARG A 247 35.68 26.10 -24.30
N ARG A 248 36.26 24.96 -24.70
CA ARG A 248 36.70 23.90 -23.78
C ARG A 248 37.84 24.38 -22.87
N GLU A 249 38.79 25.12 -23.43
CA GLU A 249 39.92 25.71 -22.70
C GLU A 249 39.54 26.97 -21.92
N ARG A 250 38.30 27.46 -22.07
CA ARG A 250 37.79 28.72 -21.50
C ARG A 250 38.63 29.92 -21.94
N SER A 251 39.19 29.87 -23.14
CA SER A 251 39.95 30.96 -23.77
C SER A 251 39.04 31.85 -24.62
N THR A 252 39.57 33.00 -25.06
CA THR A 252 38.81 33.94 -25.90
C THR A 252 38.69 33.38 -27.32
N ALA A 253 37.46 33.09 -27.75
CA ALA A 253 37.20 32.57 -29.08
C ALA A 253 37.06 33.70 -30.12
N TYR A 254 37.63 33.51 -31.31
CA TYR A 254 37.61 34.47 -32.42
C TYR A 254 36.50 34.13 -33.41
N VAL A 255 35.69 35.12 -33.79
CA VAL A 255 34.66 34.99 -34.84
C VAL A 255 35.22 35.57 -36.14
N PRO A 256 35.42 34.75 -37.20
CA PRO A 256 35.90 35.24 -38.49
C PRO A 256 34.91 36.19 -39.16
N ALA A 257 35.42 37.14 -39.95
CA ALA A 257 34.59 38.17 -40.60
C ALA A 257 33.51 37.63 -41.56
N ALA A 258 33.68 36.42 -42.07
CA ALA A 258 32.70 35.75 -42.94
C ALA A 258 31.50 35.16 -42.18
N LEU A 259 31.56 35.06 -40.85
CA LEU A 259 30.55 34.44 -40.01
C LEU A 259 30.01 35.42 -38.97
N LYS A 260 28.72 35.30 -38.69
CA LYS A 260 28.02 35.99 -37.62
C LYS A 260 27.68 35.00 -36.53
N TYR A 261 28.08 35.31 -35.30
CA TYR A 261 27.67 34.59 -34.11
C TYR A 261 26.28 35.03 -33.68
N ASN A 262 25.36 34.08 -33.52
CA ASN A 262 24.01 34.30 -33.04
C ASN A 262 23.85 33.62 -31.69
N THR A 263 23.48 34.40 -30.69
CA THR A 263 23.17 33.88 -29.36
C THR A 263 21.73 33.39 -29.29
N VAL A 264 21.52 32.22 -28.70
CA VAL A 264 20.18 31.70 -28.40
C VAL A 264 19.92 31.92 -26.91
N ASP A 265 18.81 32.61 -26.61
CA ASP A 265 18.34 32.73 -25.23
C ASP A 265 17.93 31.34 -24.73
N THR A 266 18.79 30.78 -23.89
CA THR A 266 18.60 29.49 -23.21
C THR A 266 18.15 29.75 -21.79
N PRO A 267 17.11 29.05 -21.29
CA PRO A 267 16.73 29.15 -19.90
C PRO A 267 17.93 28.80 -19.02
N SER A 268 18.26 29.68 -18.08
CA SER A 268 19.33 29.40 -17.12
C SER A 268 18.96 28.20 -16.23
N PRO A 269 19.94 27.50 -15.63
CA PRO A 269 19.68 26.44 -14.65
C PRO A 269 18.71 26.85 -13.52
N ALA A 270 18.69 28.14 -13.17
CA ALA A 270 17.78 28.71 -12.18
C ALA A 270 16.33 28.83 -12.72
N GLU A 271 16.17 29.24 -13.98
CA GLU A 271 14.86 29.30 -14.65
C GLU A 271 14.28 27.91 -14.91
N LEU A 272 15.14 26.92 -15.19
CA LEU A 272 14.75 25.50 -15.29
C LEU A 272 14.45 24.84 -13.94
N GLN A 273 14.71 25.53 -12.83
CA GLN A 273 14.56 24.98 -11.47
C GLN A 273 15.30 23.65 -11.27
N LEU A 274 16.48 23.48 -11.90
CA LEU A 274 17.21 22.20 -11.89
C LEU A 274 17.54 21.72 -10.47
N VAL A 275 17.82 22.65 -9.56
CA VAL A 275 18.09 22.34 -8.14
C VAL A 275 16.85 21.75 -7.46
N GLN A 276 15.68 22.35 -7.68
CA GLN A 276 14.41 21.88 -7.13
C GLN A 276 14.03 20.51 -7.71
N LEU A 277 14.25 20.30 -9.01
CA LEU A 277 14.01 19.03 -9.68
C LEU A 277 14.92 17.90 -9.14
N GLN A 278 16.20 18.20 -8.87
CA GLN A 278 17.13 17.24 -8.25
C GLN A 278 16.73 16.91 -6.80
N GLN A 279 16.29 17.90 -6.03
CA GLN A 279 15.75 17.68 -4.68
C GLN A 279 14.50 16.80 -4.72
N GLN A 280 13.57 17.07 -5.63
CA GLN A 280 12.37 16.27 -5.80
C GLN A 280 12.68 14.82 -6.18
N ALA A 281 13.64 14.60 -7.10
CA ALA A 281 14.08 13.24 -7.44
C ALA A 281 14.68 12.50 -6.24
N THR A 282 15.41 13.21 -5.36
CA THR A 282 15.96 12.64 -4.12
C THR A 282 14.86 12.25 -3.14
N VAL A 283 13.80 13.05 -3.01
CA VAL A 283 12.62 12.73 -2.17
C VAL A 283 11.87 11.52 -2.72
N GLU A 284 11.68 11.43 -4.04
CA GLU A 284 11.05 10.26 -4.67
C GLU A 284 11.85 8.97 -4.41
N ILE A 285 13.18 9.05 -4.47
CA ILE A 285 14.08 7.93 -4.14
C ILE A 285 13.98 7.58 -2.65
N ALA A 286 13.99 8.56 -1.74
CA ALA A 286 13.85 8.32 -0.30
C ALA A 286 12.55 7.55 0.01
N ASN A 287 11.42 8.02 -0.52
CA ASN A 287 10.12 7.38 -0.36
C ASN A 287 10.11 5.94 -0.90
N ALA A 288 10.72 5.70 -2.06
CA ALA A 288 10.80 4.35 -2.65
C ALA A 288 11.66 3.38 -1.83
N MET A 289 12.67 3.89 -1.12
CA MET A 289 13.53 3.10 -0.23
C MET A 289 12.98 3.00 1.20
N GLY A 290 11.82 3.61 1.49
CA GLY A 290 11.25 3.66 2.84
C GLY A 290 12.03 4.56 3.81
N LEU A 291 12.82 5.50 3.31
CA LEU A 291 13.62 6.43 4.11
C LEU A 291 12.95 7.81 4.19
N ASP A 292 13.20 8.53 5.29
CA ASP A 292 12.88 9.95 5.35
C ASP A 292 13.82 10.74 4.42
N ALA A 293 13.29 11.75 3.75
CA ALA A 293 14.07 12.68 2.93
C ALA A 293 15.19 13.35 3.74
N GLU A 294 14.97 13.60 5.04
CA GLU A 294 16.00 14.14 5.94
C GLU A 294 17.20 13.20 6.10
N ASP A 295 16.97 11.88 6.03
CA ASP A 295 18.06 10.89 6.09
C ASP A 295 18.97 10.98 4.85
N LEU A 296 18.42 11.45 3.72
CA LEU A 296 19.15 11.79 2.49
C LEU A 296 19.57 13.27 2.41
N GLN A 297 19.52 14.00 3.52
CA GLN A 297 19.93 15.41 3.65
C GLN A 297 19.06 16.41 2.86
N VAL A 298 17.81 16.03 2.55
CA VAL A 298 16.80 16.95 2.01
C VAL A 298 15.87 17.35 3.14
N SER A 299 15.92 18.62 3.55
CA SER A 299 15.05 19.14 4.62
C SER A 299 13.62 19.31 4.08
N THR A 300 12.68 18.57 4.66
CA THR A 300 11.24 18.66 4.33
C THR A 300 10.43 19.28 5.47
N THR A 301 10.95 19.29 6.71
CA THR A 301 10.34 19.93 7.88
C THR A 301 11.35 20.67 8.77
N SER A 302 10.87 21.55 9.64
CA SER A 302 11.69 22.31 10.62
C SER A 302 11.82 21.64 12.00
N ARG A 303 11.52 20.33 12.11
CA ARG A 303 11.49 19.63 13.40
C ARG A 303 12.89 19.48 13.98
N THR A 304 13.22 20.41 14.86
CA THR A 304 14.39 20.38 15.71
C THR A 304 13.98 19.67 17.01
N TYR A 305 14.78 18.74 17.54
CA TYR A 305 14.57 17.98 18.79
C TYR A 305 13.70 16.70 18.68
N ALA A 306 14.28 15.63 18.14
CA ALA A 306 13.91 14.26 18.49
C ALA A 306 15.10 13.59 19.20
N ASN A 307 14.84 12.81 20.26
CA ASN A 307 15.85 12.02 20.95
C ASN A 307 16.49 11.02 19.95
N ALA A 308 17.82 10.92 19.95
CA ALA A 308 18.55 10.02 19.06
C ALA A 308 18.18 8.53 19.26
N VAL A 309 17.80 8.14 20.48
CA VAL A 309 17.37 6.76 20.78
C VAL A 309 16.00 6.46 20.16
N ASP A 310 15.06 7.40 20.26
CA ASP A 310 13.72 7.24 19.67
C ASP A 310 13.81 7.19 18.14
N ARG A 311 14.63 8.08 17.53
CA ARG A 311 14.89 8.02 16.07
C ARG A 311 15.50 6.70 15.61
N ARG A 312 16.34 6.05 16.43
CA ARG A 312 16.91 4.72 16.13
C ARG A 312 15.84 3.61 16.23
N ARG A 313 14.95 3.70 17.22
CA ARG A 313 13.81 2.77 17.36
C ARG A 313 12.85 2.85 16.19
N ASP A 314 12.45 4.06 15.83
CA ASP A 314 11.53 4.31 14.72
C ASP A 314 12.14 3.80 13.42
N ARG A 315 13.44 4.08 13.17
CA ARG A 315 14.15 3.53 12.01
C ARG A 315 14.15 2.00 11.98
N ILE A 316 14.37 1.33 13.10
CA ILE A 316 14.29 -0.13 13.14
C ILE A 316 12.89 -0.60 12.77
N ASN A 317 11.86 -0.06 13.42
CA ASN A 317 10.49 -0.53 13.26
C ASN A 317 9.92 -0.24 11.86
N ASP A 318 10.17 0.95 11.34
CA ASP A 318 9.51 1.44 10.13
C ASP A 318 10.28 1.07 8.86
N VAL A 319 11.62 0.94 8.94
CA VAL A 319 12.49 0.82 7.77
C VAL A 319 13.25 -0.51 7.73
N LEU A 320 13.89 -0.89 8.84
CA LEU A 320 14.86 -2.01 8.85
C LEU A 320 14.19 -3.36 9.15
N ALA A 321 13.12 -3.36 9.94
CA ALA A 321 12.40 -4.56 10.34
C ALA A 321 11.95 -5.47 9.18
N PRO A 322 11.48 -4.96 8.02
CA PRO A 322 11.12 -5.79 6.88
C PRO A 322 12.30 -6.64 6.37
N TYR A 323 13.50 -6.05 6.26
CA TYR A 323 14.71 -6.75 5.83
C TYR A 323 15.25 -7.67 6.92
N MET A 324 15.25 -7.20 8.17
CA MET A 324 15.69 -8.00 9.31
C MET A 324 14.85 -9.27 9.44
N ARG A 325 13.52 -9.16 9.38
CA ARG A 325 12.62 -10.32 9.46
C ARG A 325 12.73 -11.24 8.26
N ALA A 326 12.88 -10.70 7.05
CA ALA A 326 13.12 -11.52 5.86
C ALA A 326 14.33 -12.45 6.03
N ILE A 327 15.40 -11.94 6.64
CA ILE A 327 16.63 -12.70 6.93
C ILE A 327 16.40 -13.65 8.12
N THR A 328 15.94 -13.15 9.28
CA THR A 328 15.82 -13.96 10.50
C THR A 328 14.78 -15.05 10.41
N ASP A 329 13.62 -14.78 9.80
CA ASP A 329 12.56 -15.78 9.65
C ASP A 329 12.99 -16.87 8.68
N ARG A 330 13.70 -16.51 7.61
CA ARG A 330 14.25 -17.48 6.66
C ARG A 330 15.31 -18.37 7.31
N LEU A 331 16.24 -17.77 8.08
CA LEU A 331 17.27 -18.53 8.79
C LEU A 331 16.70 -19.36 9.94
N SER A 332 15.56 -18.97 10.50
CA SER A 332 14.86 -19.71 11.56
C SER A 332 14.02 -20.90 11.06
N MET A 333 13.95 -21.13 9.75
CA MET A 333 13.24 -22.29 9.19
C MET A 333 13.98 -23.61 9.49
N ASN A 334 13.22 -24.70 9.56
CA ASN A 334 13.69 -26.02 10.00
C ASN A 334 14.66 -26.73 9.02
N ASP A 335 14.99 -26.12 7.89
CA ASP A 335 16.04 -26.58 6.97
C ASP A 335 17.43 -26.00 7.31
N ILE A 336 17.46 -24.90 8.08
CA ILE A 336 18.68 -24.19 8.48
C ILE A 336 18.88 -24.26 9.99
N THR A 337 17.84 -23.98 10.78
CA THR A 337 17.91 -23.91 12.24
C THR A 337 17.05 -25.00 12.88
N ARG A 338 17.58 -25.64 13.92
CA ARG A 338 16.91 -26.74 14.63
C ARG A 338 15.62 -26.28 15.29
N ARG A 339 14.62 -27.17 15.37
CA ARG A 339 13.34 -26.90 16.04
C ARG A 339 13.55 -26.44 17.48
N GLY A 340 12.95 -25.30 17.83
CA GLY A 340 13.09 -24.69 19.16
C GLY A 340 14.23 -23.69 19.28
N TYR A 341 15.05 -23.55 18.23
CA TYR A 341 15.99 -22.44 18.09
C TYR A 341 15.42 -21.42 17.11
N ARG A 342 15.82 -20.16 17.26
CA ARG A 342 15.53 -19.08 16.32
C ARG A 342 16.76 -18.23 16.10
N VAL A 343 16.85 -17.64 14.93
CA VAL A 343 17.89 -16.68 14.58
C VAL A 343 17.32 -15.28 14.75
N GLU A 344 18.05 -14.41 15.44
CA GLU A 344 17.67 -13.02 15.71
C GLU A 344 18.87 -12.10 15.52
N PHE A 345 18.63 -10.83 15.20
CA PHE A 345 19.67 -9.81 15.30
C PHE A 345 19.83 -9.39 16.76
N ASP A 346 21.08 -9.33 17.23
CA ASP A 346 21.38 -8.75 18.53
C ASP A 346 21.36 -7.21 18.43
N LEU A 347 20.35 -6.62 19.06
CA LEU A 347 20.13 -5.18 19.09
C LEU A 347 20.64 -4.54 20.38
N ASP A 348 21.16 -5.32 21.33
CA ASP A 348 21.42 -4.83 22.68
C ASP A 348 22.46 -3.70 22.66
N ASP A 349 23.55 -3.85 21.91
CA ASP A 349 24.56 -2.78 21.78
C ASP A 349 24.04 -1.55 21.00
N TYR A 350 23.28 -1.78 19.93
CA TYR A 350 22.71 -0.72 19.10
C TYR A 350 21.70 0.16 19.86
N MET A 351 20.96 -0.46 20.77
CA MET A 351 19.89 0.14 21.55
C MET A 351 20.33 0.72 22.90
N ARG A 352 21.63 0.61 23.24
CA ARG A 352 22.18 1.18 24.48
C ARG A 352 21.98 2.70 24.53
N ALA A 353 21.54 3.16 25.70
CA ALA A 353 21.50 4.59 26.02
C ALA A 353 22.91 5.19 25.99
N ASN A 354 22.99 6.52 25.86
CA ASN A 354 24.28 7.23 25.95
C ASN A 354 25.00 6.80 27.25
N PRO A 355 26.31 6.47 27.18
CA PRO A 355 27.09 6.11 28.36
C PRO A 355 26.85 7.01 29.57
N THR A 356 26.72 8.32 29.37
CA THR A 356 26.50 9.30 30.46
C THR A 356 25.20 9.07 31.20
N GLU A 357 24.08 8.95 30.48
CA GLU A 357 22.75 8.71 31.06
C GLU A 357 22.70 7.35 31.76
N ARG A 358 23.28 6.33 31.13
CA ARG A 358 23.34 4.97 31.66
C ARG A 358 24.16 4.88 32.95
N TRP A 359 25.36 5.45 32.98
CA TRP A 359 26.20 5.49 34.19
C TRP A 359 25.54 6.32 35.32
N SER A 360 24.81 7.39 34.99
CA SER A 360 24.04 8.15 35.99
C SER A 360 22.87 7.33 36.59
N THR A 361 22.25 6.48 35.77
CA THR A 361 21.19 5.56 36.21
C THR A 361 21.76 4.49 37.14
N TYR A 362 22.91 3.88 36.80
CA TYR A 362 23.58 2.93 37.67
C TYR A 362 24.05 3.56 38.98
N GLN A 363 24.58 4.79 38.94
CA GLN A 363 24.95 5.52 40.15
C GLN A 363 23.75 5.68 41.08
N THR A 364 22.57 5.99 40.53
CA THR A 364 21.31 6.09 41.29
C THR A 364 20.87 4.73 41.84
N GLY A 365 20.97 3.66 41.06
CA GLY A 365 20.65 2.29 41.50
C GLY A 365 21.59 1.78 42.60
N LEU A 366 22.88 2.08 42.51
CA LEU A 366 23.88 1.76 43.53
C LEU A 366 23.65 2.56 44.82
N ALA A 367 23.31 3.86 44.70
CA ALA A 367 23.03 4.72 45.85
C ALA A 367 21.74 4.31 46.59
N THR A 368 20.73 3.84 45.87
CA THR A 368 19.47 3.33 46.44
C THR A 368 19.56 1.86 46.86
N GLN A 369 20.70 1.20 46.63
CA GLN A 369 20.93 -0.23 46.87
C GLN A 369 19.94 -1.15 46.14
N VAL A 370 19.34 -0.66 45.05
CA VAL A 370 18.50 -1.45 44.13
C VAL A 370 19.37 -2.28 43.18
N LEU A 371 20.59 -1.80 42.89
CA LEU A 371 21.61 -2.52 42.13
C LEU A 371 22.87 -2.66 42.96
N SER A 372 23.57 -3.78 42.78
CA SER A 372 24.92 -4.04 43.29
C SER A 372 25.97 -3.81 42.22
N VAL A 373 27.24 -3.63 42.64
CA VAL A 373 28.36 -3.51 41.70
C VAL A 373 28.52 -4.76 40.84
N ALA A 374 28.21 -5.94 41.38
CA ALA A 374 28.26 -7.19 40.63
C ALA A 374 27.20 -7.22 39.51
N GLU A 375 25.95 -6.85 39.82
CA GLU A 375 24.87 -6.77 38.83
C GLU A 375 25.15 -5.71 37.76
N VAL A 376 25.71 -4.55 38.13
CA VAL A 376 26.11 -3.53 37.14
C VAL A 376 27.22 -4.05 36.22
N ARG A 377 28.18 -4.81 36.74
CA ARG A 377 29.25 -5.41 35.91
C ARG A 377 28.69 -6.47 34.96
N GLU A 378 27.77 -7.30 35.43
CA GLU A 378 27.06 -8.28 34.61
C GLU A 378 26.26 -7.58 33.49
N MET A 379 25.51 -6.52 33.82
CA MET A 379 24.77 -5.70 32.84
C MET A 379 25.69 -5.02 31.81
N GLU A 380 26.94 -4.70 32.18
CA GLU A 380 27.95 -4.14 31.27
C GLU A 380 28.81 -5.20 30.56
N GLY A 381 28.54 -6.50 30.76
CA GLY A 381 29.35 -7.58 30.20
C GLY A 381 30.80 -7.60 30.73
N LEU A 382 31.05 -6.98 31.88
CA LEU A 382 32.36 -6.93 32.53
C LEU A 382 32.56 -8.17 33.41
N PRO A 383 33.79 -8.75 33.44
CA PRO A 383 34.07 -9.90 34.28
C PRO A 383 33.88 -9.55 35.77
N ALA A 384 33.37 -10.52 36.54
CA ALA A 384 33.22 -10.41 37.99
C ALA A 384 34.59 -10.19 38.66
N VAL A 385 34.65 -9.29 39.65
CA VAL A 385 35.85 -9.10 40.48
C VAL A 385 35.74 -10.02 41.69
N PRO A 386 36.78 -10.80 42.05
CA PRO A 386 36.78 -11.59 43.28
C PRO A 386 36.58 -10.69 44.51
N ILE A 387 35.58 -10.99 45.33
CA ILE A 387 35.34 -10.27 46.60
C ILE A 387 36.29 -10.85 47.66
N GLU A 388 37.24 -10.05 48.16
CA GLU A 388 37.98 -10.41 49.38
C GLU A 388 37.03 -10.39 50.60
N PRO A 389 37.02 -11.42 51.45
CA PRO A 389 36.04 -11.54 52.53
C PRO A 389 36.30 -10.52 53.65
N VAL A 390 35.32 -9.66 53.90
CA VAL A 390 35.31 -8.69 55.01
C VAL A 390 35.08 -9.43 56.35
N ARG A 391 35.95 -9.20 57.34
CA ARG A 391 35.83 -9.75 58.71
C ARG A 391 34.62 -9.18 59.46
N PRO A 392 33.90 -9.99 60.27
CA PRO A 392 32.75 -9.53 61.04
C PRO A 392 33.16 -8.74 62.30
N GLN A 393 32.50 -7.61 62.57
CA GLN A 393 32.59 -6.87 63.84
C GLN A 393 31.54 -7.34 64.87
N PRO A 394 31.85 -7.31 66.19
CA PRO A 394 30.98 -7.85 67.24
C PRO A 394 29.91 -6.86 67.74
N ARG A 395 28.76 -7.40 68.19
CA ARG A 395 27.60 -6.64 68.73
C ARG A 395 27.79 -6.21 70.20
N PRO A 396 27.34 -5.01 70.63
CA PRO A 396 27.17 -4.67 72.04
C PRO A 396 25.75 -4.93 72.57
N GLN A 397 25.66 -5.34 73.83
CA GLN A 397 24.45 -5.54 74.65
C GLN A 397 24.03 -4.26 75.43
N PRO A 398 22.78 -4.18 75.96
CA PRO A 398 22.15 -2.93 76.38
C PRO A 398 22.31 -2.59 77.88
N ARG A 399 22.31 -1.29 78.24
CA ARG A 399 22.01 -0.78 79.58
C ARG A 399 21.10 0.46 79.54
N GLN A 400 20.23 0.51 80.55
CA GLN A 400 19.13 1.45 80.81
C GLN A 400 19.57 2.75 81.54
N PRO A 401 18.67 3.76 81.67
CA PRO A 401 19.00 5.20 81.58
C PRO A 401 18.54 6.08 82.77
N GLU A 402 19.17 7.25 82.96
CA GLU A 402 18.71 8.42 83.75
C GLU A 402 19.53 9.67 83.28
N GLN A 403 19.12 10.95 83.26
CA GLN A 403 17.85 11.67 83.24
C GLN A 403 18.15 13.13 82.77
N GLU A 404 17.12 13.76 82.21
CA GLU A 404 16.90 15.05 81.50
C GLU A 404 17.61 16.39 81.85
N ALA A 405 17.75 17.24 80.81
CA ALA A 405 17.24 18.65 80.71
C ALA A 405 17.65 19.27 79.34
N GLY A 406 16.76 19.47 78.34
CA GLY A 406 15.91 20.65 78.04
C GLY A 406 16.63 21.71 77.16
N MET A 407 16.19 22.27 76.01
CA MET A 407 14.94 22.33 75.20
C MET A 407 15.32 22.74 73.75
N SER A 408 14.70 22.24 72.67
CA SER A 408 13.70 22.89 71.77
C SER A 408 14.09 22.54 70.31
N ARG A 409 13.27 22.26 69.29
CA ARG A 409 11.81 22.16 69.07
C ARG A 409 11.62 21.55 67.67
N ARG A 410 10.79 20.51 67.51
CA ARG A 410 9.86 20.31 66.37
C ARG A 410 8.94 19.13 66.66
N THR A 411 7.65 19.42 66.61
CA THR A 411 6.52 18.63 67.11
C THR A 411 6.15 17.48 66.17
N HIS A 412 6.13 16.29 66.75
CA HIS A 412 5.34 15.11 66.36
C HIS A 412 3.85 15.32 66.68
N PHE A 413 2.95 14.46 66.18
CA PHE A 413 2.34 13.40 67.01
C PHE A 413 1.53 12.40 66.17
N SER A 414 1.92 11.14 66.32
CA SER A 414 1.04 9.98 66.32
C SER A 414 0.65 9.71 67.78
N SER A 415 -0.61 9.35 68.06
CA SER A 415 -0.94 8.15 68.85
C SER A 415 -2.45 8.02 69.09
N ASP A 416 -2.95 6.85 68.75
CA ASP A 416 -3.96 6.00 69.39
C ASP A 416 -5.05 6.56 70.31
N GLY A 417 -6.24 6.01 70.07
CA GLY A 417 -7.19 5.64 71.12
C GLY A 417 -8.52 6.38 71.06
N THR A 418 -9.54 5.74 70.48
CA THR A 418 -10.92 5.92 70.95
C THR A 418 -11.77 4.70 70.58
N GLU A 419 -12.24 3.99 71.60
CA GLU A 419 -13.55 3.35 71.56
C GLU A 419 -14.60 4.37 71.12
N ARG A 420 -15.43 4.03 70.13
CA ARG A 420 -16.75 4.65 69.95
C ARG A 420 -17.79 3.63 69.50
N ILE A 421 -18.82 3.58 70.34
CA ILE A 421 -20.13 2.95 70.17
C ILE A 421 -20.83 3.54 68.92
N ALA A 422 -21.63 2.68 68.31
CA ALA A 422 -22.25 2.75 66.99
C ALA A 422 -23.22 3.92 66.73
N PHE A 423 -23.34 4.26 65.43
CA PHE A 423 -24.60 4.64 64.79
C PHE A 423 -24.76 3.80 63.52
N GLU A 424 -25.75 2.91 63.52
CA GLU A 424 -26.30 2.29 62.31
C GLU A 424 -27.07 3.34 61.49
N ILE A 425 -26.72 3.51 60.22
CA ILE A 425 -27.55 4.07 59.13
C ILE A 425 -27.09 3.36 57.82
N PRO A 426 -28.01 2.99 56.90
CA PRO A 426 -28.13 1.64 56.34
C PRO A 426 -27.45 1.42 54.98
N GLU A 427 -27.51 0.15 54.52
CA GLU A 427 -27.39 -0.27 53.12
C GLU A 427 -28.18 0.66 52.19
N ALA A 428 -27.47 1.42 51.37
CA ALA A 428 -27.83 1.80 49.99
C ALA A 428 -26.79 2.77 49.46
N ASP A 429 -26.00 2.31 48.48
CA ASP A 429 -25.52 3.09 47.32
C ASP A 429 -24.76 2.12 46.41
N ALA A 430 -25.51 1.16 45.90
CA ALA A 430 -25.15 0.46 44.67
C ALA A 430 -25.71 1.31 43.54
N GLU A 431 -24.92 2.20 42.96
CA GLU A 431 -25.13 2.75 41.60
C GLU A 431 -23.92 3.62 41.14
N PHE A 432 -23.28 3.20 40.03
CA PHE A 432 -22.06 3.74 39.36
C PHE A 432 -20.68 3.36 39.98
N ARG A 433 -19.85 2.60 39.23
CA ARG A 433 -18.60 1.97 39.74
C ARG A 433 -17.27 2.57 39.26
N VAL A 434 -17.30 3.72 38.58
CA VAL A 434 -16.12 4.61 38.44
C VAL A 434 -16.22 5.68 39.51
N ASN A 435 -15.35 5.65 40.52
CA ASN A 435 -15.30 6.68 41.55
C ASN A 435 -14.12 7.62 41.26
N ARG A 436 -14.42 8.79 40.70
CA ARG A 436 -13.42 9.78 40.29
C ARG A 436 -12.67 10.39 41.47
N ASP A 437 -13.36 10.65 42.57
CA ASP A 437 -12.77 11.23 43.79
C ASP A 437 -11.74 10.28 44.43
N LYS A 438 -12.02 8.98 44.40
CA LYS A 438 -11.13 7.92 44.91
C LYS A 438 -10.19 7.36 43.83
N ARG A 439 -10.38 7.76 42.56
CA ARG A 439 -9.71 7.22 41.36
C ARG A 439 -9.76 5.70 41.28
N THR A 440 -10.93 5.12 41.51
CA THR A 440 -11.11 3.66 41.51
C THR A 440 -12.12 3.19 40.49
N ILE A 441 -11.80 2.11 39.77
CA ILE A 441 -12.72 1.41 38.86
C ILE A 441 -12.89 -0.03 39.38
N SER A 442 -14.13 -0.52 39.43
CA SER A 442 -14.42 -1.89 39.90
C SER A 442 -15.43 -2.62 39.02
N GLY A 443 -15.30 -3.93 38.88
CA GLY A 443 -16.20 -4.74 38.06
C GLY A 443 -15.89 -6.22 38.07
N LEU A 444 -16.66 -6.97 37.28
CA LEU A 444 -16.47 -8.39 37.08
C LEU A 444 -15.34 -8.58 36.07
N LEU A 445 -14.29 -9.33 36.45
CA LEU A 445 -13.14 -9.58 35.59
C LEU A 445 -13.33 -10.84 34.74
N ILE A 446 -13.95 -11.86 35.33
CA ILE A 446 -14.25 -13.10 34.63
C ILE A 446 -15.43 -13.82 35.31
N PRO A 447 -16.47 -14.25 34.57
CA PRO A 447 -17.50 -15.15 35.09
C PRO A 447 -17.01 -16.61 35.17
N TRP A 448 -17.39 -17.33 36.23
CA TRP A 448 -17.01 -18.75 36.39
C TRP A 448 -17.86 -19.68 35.53
N ASN A 449 -17.22 -20.70 34.96
CA ASN A 449 -17.85 -21.75 34.15
C ASN A 449 -18.59 -21.25 32.89
N THR A 450 -18.41 -20.00 32.50
CA THR A 450 -18.92 -19.44 31.23
C THR A 450 -17.90 -19.67 30.11
N ILE A 451 -18.39 -19.92 28.89
CA ILE A 451 -17.53 -20.08 27.70
C ILE A 451 -17.37 -18.72 27.03
N ALA A 452 -16.11 -18.32 26.80
CA ALA A 452 -15.76 -17.14 26.04
C ALA A 452 -14.84 -17.48 24.87
N ARG A 453 -14.85 -16.61 23.84
CA ARG A 453 -13.99 -16.75 22.67
C ARG A 453 -12.99 -15.60 22.61
N ASN A 454 -11.70 -15.91 22.64
CA ASN A 454 -10.65 -14.91 22.48
C ASN A 454 -10.05 -14.93 21.06
N GLY A 455 -10.88 -14.82 20.02
CA GLY A 455 -10.45 -14.79 18.61
C GLY A 455 -9.91 -16.12 18.05
N PHE A 456 -9.09 -16.86 18.80
CA PHE A 456 -8.39 -18.08 18.37
C PHE A 456 -8.80 -19.35 19.13
N ALA A 457 -9.52 -19.26 20.25
CA ALA A 457 -10.01 -20.43 21.00
C ALA A 457 -11.21 -20.12 21.91
N LYS A 458 -11.88 -21.20 22.36
CA LYS A 458 -12.94 -21.17 23.38
C LYS A 458 -12.36 -21.55 24.74
N TRP A 459 -12.58 -20.71 25.76
CA TRP A 459 -12.07 -20.92 27.11
C TRP A 459 -13.19 -20.94 28.13
N ARG A 460 -13.06 -21.81 29.13
CA ARG A 460 -13.94 -21.87 30.29
C ARG A 460 -13.08 -22.00 31.55
N PHE A 461 -13.24 -21.09 32.49
CA PHE A 461 -12.47 -21.09 33.73
C PHE A 461 -13.28 -21.73 34.84
N ALA A 462 -12.72 -22.78 35.45
CA ALA A 462 -13.31 -23.37 36.64
C ALA A 462 -13.29 -22.36 37.80
N LYS A 463 -14.21 -22.51 38.74
CA LYS A 463 -14.26 -21.67 39.93
C LYS A 463 -12.90 -21.73 40.65
N ASP A 464 -12.37 -20.58 41.03
CA ASP A 464 -11.11 -20.43 41.77
C ASP A 464 -9.88 -20.95 41.00
N SER A 465 -9.96 -21.07 39.67
CA SER A 465 -8.85 -21.51 38.81
C SER A 465 -7.74 -20.46 38.63
N LEU A 466 -7.95 -19.21 39.03
CA LEU A 466 -6.96 -18.14 38.91
C LEU A 466 -6.17 -17.93 40.19
N THR A 467 -4.85 -17.80 40.06
CA THR A 467 -3.93 -17.56 41.18
C THR A 467 -3.11 -16.28 40.96
N TRP A 468 -2.80 -15.56 42.05
CA TRP A 468 -1.93 -14.38 42.04
C TRP A 468 -1.10 -14.32 43.33
N THR A 469 0.08 -13.71 43.26
CA THR A 469 1.01 -13.63 44.40
C THR A 469 0.64 -12.51 45.38
N GLN A 470 0.23 -11.36 44.86
CA GLN A 470 -0.26 -10.23 45.64
C GLN A 470 -1.15 -9.37 44.73
N GLU A 471 -2.22 -8.81 45.27
CA GLU A 471 -3.16 -7.99 44.49
C GLU A 471 -2.45 -6.83 43.77
N SER A 472 -1.54 -6.12 44.45
CA SER A 472 -0.80 -4.99 43.86
C SER A 472 0.18 -5.37 42.73
N ARG A 473 0.43 -6.67 42.51
CA ARG A 473 1.22 -7.16 41.36
C ARG A 473 0.38 -7.30 40.09
N VAL A 474 -0.95 -7.35 40.19
CA VAL A 474 -1.85 -7.34 39.04
C VAL A 474 -2.05 -5.89 38.59
N LYS A 475 -1.59 -5.57 37.38
CA LYS A 475 -1.69 -4.24 36.78
C LYS A 475 -2.95 -4.12 35.92
N LEU A 476 -3.49 -2.90 35.86
CA LEU A 476 -4.52 -2.54 34.90
C LEU A 476 -3.86 -1.84 33.71
N ASN A 477 -3.96 -2.47 32.54
CA ASN A 477 -3.40 -1.98 31.28
C ASN A 477 -4.52 -1.42 30.39
N ARG A 478 -4.20 -0.50 29.48
CA ARG A 478 -5.13 -0.07 28.43
C ARG A 478 -5.03 -1.02 27.23
N GLU A 479 -6.16 -1.56 26.76
CA GLU A 479 -6.25 -2.33 25.50
C GLU A 479 -5.18 -3.42 25.32
N HIS A 480 -4.86 -4.17 26.39
CA HIS A 480 -3.84 -5.22 26.42
C HIS A 480 -2.39 -4.77 26.15
N ASP A 481 -2.09 -3.46 26.14
CA ASP A 481 -0.71 -2.99 26.09
C ASP A 481 -0.10 -2.94 27.50
N ARG A 482 0.76 -3.93 27.80
CA ARG A 482 1.50 -4.02 29.07
C ARG A 482 2.46 -2.85 29.33
N ARG A 483 2.76 -2.04 28.32
CA ARG A 483 3.54 -0.79 28.47
C ARG A 483 2.68 0.37 28.96
N GLU A 484 1.37 0.31 28.75
CA GLU A 484 0.39 1.32 29.18
C GLU A 484 -0.32 0.89 30.47
N ALA A 485 0.45 0.66 31.53
CA ALA A 485 -0.09 0.34 32.85
C ALA A 485 -0.70 1.60 33.50
N VAL A 486 -2.03 1.68 33.48
CA VAL A 486 -2.83 2.83 33.95
C VAL A 486 -3.34 2.68 35.39
N GLY A 487 -3.23 1.48 35.98
CA GLY A 487 -3.67 1.25 37.35
C GLY A 487 -3.09 0.01 38.02
N VAL A 488 -3.43 -0.17 39.29
CA VAL A 488 -3.02 -1.32 40.10
C VAL A 488 -4.20 -1.90 40.86
N ALA A 489 -4.30 -3.23 40.93
CA ALA A 489 -5.36 -3.88 41.70
C ALA A 489 -5.19 -3.62 43.19
N THR A 490 -6.33 -3.38 43.84
CA THR A 490 -6.46 -3.08 45.27
C THR A 490 -7.34 -4.10 45.99
N ARG A 491 -8.11 -4.89 45.24
CA ARG A 491 -8.90 -6.01 45.72
C ARG A 491 -9.16 -6.97 44.57
N LEU A 492 -8.93 -8.26 44.79
CA LEU A 492 -9.35 -9.36 43.91
C LEU A 492 -10.09 -10.37 44.76
N GLN A 493 -11.39 -10.55 44.49
CA GLN A 493 -12.22 -11.44 45.29
C GLN A 493 -13.02 -12.39 44.41
N SER A 494 -12.83 -13.69 44.64
CA SER A 494 -13.69 -14.69 44.02
C SER A 494 -15.08 -14.67 44.64
N THR A 495 -16.11 -14.61 43.80
CA THR A 495 -17.52 -14.67 44.18
C THR A 495 -18.16 -15.89 43.51
N PRO A 496 -19.41 -16.27 43.88
CA PRO A 496 -20.12 -17.34 43.18
C PRO A 496 -20.33 -17.07 41.68
N LYS A 497 -20.39 -15.79 41.25
CA LYS A 497 -20.60 -15.40 39.85
C LYS A 497 -19.30 -15.35 39.03
N GLY A 498 -18.17 -15.10 39.67
CA GLY A 498 -16.90 -14.86 38.99
C GLY A 498 -15.87 -14.15 39.86
N LEU A 499 -14.73 -13.77 39.29
CA LEU A 499 -13.71 -12.95 39.96
C LEU A 499 -14.06 -11.47 39.83
N ASP A 500 -14.30 -10.81 40.95
CA ASP A 500 -14.45 -9.35 41.03
C ASP A 500 -13.10 -8.68 41.30
N GLY A 501 -12.88 -7.52 40.67
CA GLY A 501 -11.66 -6.73 40.85
C GLY A 501 -11.93 -5.24 41.05
N SER A 502 -11.08 -4.60 41.86
CA SER A 502 -11.04 -3.15 42.06
C SER A 502 -9.65 -2.61 41.81
N PHE A 503 -9.53 -1.58 40.98
CA PHE A 503 -8.26 -0.98 40.58
C PHE A 503 -8.19 0.49 40.96
N ARG A 504 -7.03 0.91 41.46
CA ARG A 504 -6.70 2.32 41.67
C ARG A 504 -5.94 2.85 40.46
N ILE A 505 -6.46 3.91 39.85
CA ILE A 505 -5.93 4.53 38.63
C ILE A 505 -4.81 5.51 38.96
N ALA A 506 -3.72 5.44 38.19
CA ALA A 506 -2.56 6.30 38.34
C ALA A 506 -2.93 7.77 38.14
N ARG A 507 -2.19 8.69 38.78
CA ARG A 507 -2.36 10.14 38.59
C ARG A 507 -1.59 10.57 37.35
N GLY A 508 -2.22 11.33 36.46
CA GLY A 508 -1.61 11.81 35.21
C GLY A 508 -2.62 11.84 34.06
N PRO A 509 -2.26 12.49 32.92
CA PRO A 509 -3.14 12.65 31.76
C PRO A 509 -3.73 11.32 31.27
N GLU A 510 -2.94 10.25 31.26
CA GLU A 510 -3.35 8.93 30.78
C GLU A 510 -4.36 8.27 31.74
N GLY A 511 -4.14 8.40 33.04
CA GLY A 511 -5.07 7.91 34.06
C GLY A 511 -6.38 8.71 34.11
N ASP A 512 -6.32 10.02 33.85
CA ASP A 512 -7.50 10.87 33.76
C ASP A 512 -8.34 10.56 32.53
N GLN A 513 -7.69 10.30 31.39
CA GLN A 513 -8.36 9.88 30.16
C GLN A 513 -9.07 8.53 30.35
N VAL A 514 -8.44 7.55 31.00
CA VAL A 514 -9.06 6.24 31.27
C VAL A 514 -10.25 6.37 32.21
N LEU A 515 -10.18 7.23 33.23
CA LEU A 515 -11.33 7.48 34.11
C LEU A 515 -12.50 8.09 33.36
N SER A 516 -12.26 9.07 32.49
CA SER A 516 -13.32 9.69 31.67
C SER A 516 -13.93 8.71 30.67
N LEU A 517 -13.11 7.94 29.94
CA LEU A 517 -13.60 6.96 28.97
C LEU A 517 -14.36 5.80 29.63
N ALA A 518 -13.98 5.40 30.85
CA ALA A 518 -14.72 4.40 31.61
C ALA A 518 -16.03 4.95 32.18
N GLU A 519 -16.06 6.24 32.56
CA GLU A 519 -17.28 6.95 33.01
C GLU A 519 -18.30 7.07 31.86
N ASP A 520 -17.82 7.35 30.65
CA ASP A 520 -18.63 7.46 29.44
C ASP A 520 -19.04 6.10 28.83
N GLY A 521 -18.62 4.99 29.43
CA GLY A 521 -18.92 3.63 28.95
C GLY A 521 -18.18 3.22 27.67
N VAL A 522 -17.14 3.96 27.28
CA VAL A 522 -16.29 3.64 26.10
C VAL A 522 -15.28 2.53 26.45
N LEU A 523 -14.72 2.58 27.66
CA LEU A 523 -13.83 1.55 28.21
C LEU A 523 -14.54 0.84 29.38
N ASP A 524 -15.60 0.09 29.05
CA ASP A 524 -16.49 -0.53 30.03
C ASP A 524 -16.20 -2.02 30.28
N GLY A 525 -15.22 -2.63 29.61
CA GLY A 525 -14.87 -4.05 29.73
C GLY A 525 -13.58 -4.33 30.49
N PHE A 526 -13.55 -5.47 31.20
CA PHE A 526 -12.33 -6.05 31.76
C PHE A 526 -11.98 -7.34 31.04
N SER A 527 -10.72 -7.47 30.63
CA SER A 527 -10.20 -8.67 29.98
C SER A 527 -8.96 -9.16 30.71
N ILE A 528 -9.02 -10.38 31.26
CA ILE A 528 -7.91 -10.92 32.04
C ILE A 528 -6.74 -11.35 31.15
N GLU A 529 -5.53 -11.17 31.66
CA GLU A 529 -4.32 -11.75 31.09
C GLU A 529 -3.84 -12.85 32.03
N ALA A 530 -3.99 -14.10 31.60
CA ALA A 530 -3.59 -15.28 32.35
C ALA A 530 -2.45 -16.01 31.64
N GLU A 531 -1.50 -16.54 32.42
CA GLU A 531 -0.47 -17.46 31.96
C GLU A 531 -0.85 -18.90 32.32
N PHE A 532 -0.55 -19.80 31.38
CA PHE A 532 -0.96 -21.19 31.37
C PHE A 532 0.31 -22.06 31.34
N ASP A 533 0.48 -22.95 32.32
CA ASP A 533 1.51 -24.00 32.30
C ASP A 533 1.01 -25.23 31.50
N ASP A 534 1.88 -26.17 31.16
CA ASP A 534 1.56 -27.31 30.26
C ASP A 534 0.38 -28.20 30.72
N ASP A 535 0.04 -28.19 32.02
CA ASP A 535 -1.09 -28.93 32.63
C ASP A 535 -2.28 -28.04 33.09
N SER A 536 -2.27 -26.76 32.72
CA SER A 536 -3.22 -25.74 33.23
C SER A 536 -4.66 -25.88 32.72
N TYR A 537 -4.88 -26.57 31.61
CA TYR A 537 -6.19 -26.79 31.01
C TYR A 537 -6.30 -28.15 30.32
N GLU A 538 -7.53 -28.67 30.24
CA GLU A 538 -7.85 -29.87 29.45
C GLU A 538 -8.80 -29.50 28.31
N LEU A 539 -8.72 -30.21 27.18
CA LEU A 539 -9.77 -30.13 26.17
C LEU A 539 -11.02 -30.86 26.68
N SER A 540 -12.12 -30.14 26.77
CA SER A 540 -13.42 -30.70 27.11
C SER A 540 -13.78 -31.82 26.12
N ARG A 541 -14.21 -32.98 26.65
CA ARG A 541 -14.69 -34.13 25.86
C ARG A 541 -16.23 -34.15 25.74
N ASP A 542 -16.91 -33.06 26.10
CA ASP A 542 -18.36 -32.98 26.01
C ASP A 542 -18.81 -32.96 24.54
N ASN A 543 -19.68 -33.91 24.21
CA ASN A 543 -20.06 -34.33 22.86
C ASN A 543 -20.95 -33.32 22.09
N THR A 544 -20.84 -32.02 22.39
CA THR A 544 -21.70 -30.97 21.82
C THR A 544 -20.97 -29.74 21.27
N ASP A 545 -19.65 -29.62 21.45
CA ASP A 545 -18.88 -28.56 20.78
C ASP A 545 -17.37 -28.86 20.84
N ASP A 546 -16.79 -29.31 19.72
CA ASP A 546 -15.37 -29.63 19.66
C ASP A 546 -14.52 -28.36 19.90
N LEU A 547 -13.61 -28.41 20.88
CA LEU A 547 -12.49 -27.48 21.16
C LEU A 547 -12.66 -26.40 22.27
N VAL A 548 -13.44 -26.65 23.35
CA VAL A 548 -13.40 -25.81 24.57
C VAL A 548 -12.24 -26.22 25.49
N ARG A 549 -11.44 -25.25 25.94
CA ARG A 549 -10.36 -25.45 26.92
C ARG A 549 -10.84 -25.14 28.33
N ASP A 550 -10.89 -26.17 29.17
CA ASP A 550 -11.29 -26.09 30.56
C ASP A 550 -10.07 -25.82 31.45
N VAL A 551 -9.96 -24.57 31.91
CA VAL A 551 -8.84 -24.12 32.74
C VAL A 551 -9.07 -24.55 34.18
N LYS A 552 -8.16 -25.37 34.71
CA LYS A 552 -8.16 -25.83 36.10
C LYS A 552 -7.30 -24.95 37.00
N THR A 553 -6.15 -24.49 36.49
CA THR A 553 -5.22 -23.62 37.22
C THR A 553 -4.48 -22.70 36.26
N ALA A 554 -4.56 -21.38 36.44
CA ALA A 554 -3.81 -20.40 35.65
C ALA A 554 -3.35 -19.23 36.53
N ARG A 555 -2.24 -18.59 36.14
CA ARG A 555 -1.68 -17.45 36.89
C ARG A 555 -2.19 -16.14 36.30
N LEU A 556 -2.88 -15.33 37.09
CA LEU A 556 -3.33 -13.99 36.67
C LEU A 556 -2.14 -13.03 36.68
N VAL A 557 -1.79 -12.51 35.51
CA VAL A 557 -0.61 -11.63 35.33
C VAL A 557 -0.97 -10.17 35.10
N GLY A 558 -2.16 -9.89 34.60
CA GLY A 558 -2.65 -8.54 34.35
C GLY A 558 -4.14 -8.54 34.02
N VAL A 559 -4.71 -7.34 33.94
CA VAL A 559 -6.06 -7.11 33.45
C VAL A 559 -6.02 -5.91 32.51
N ALA A 560 -6.69 -6.00 31.37
CA ALA A 560 -6.89 -4.88 30.46
C ALA A 560 -8.26 -4.24 30.68
N ILE A 561 -8.31 -2.91 30.66
CA ILE A 561 -9.55 -2.16 30.44
C ILE A 561 -9.71 -1.95 28.92
N THR A 562 -10.86 -2.36 28.37
CA THR A 562 -11.08 -2.44 26.92
C THR A 562 -12.55 -2.21 26.57
N ALA A 563 -12.81 -1.73 25.35
CA ALA A 563 -14.17 -1.66 24.80
C ALA A 563 -14.74 -3.04 24.40
N SER A 564 -13.92 -4.10 24.34
CA SER A 564 -14.33 -5.41 23.80
C SER A 564 -13.67 -6.56 24.57
N PRO A 565 -14.16 -6.89 25.78
CA PRO A 565 -13.57 -7.93 26.61
C PRO A 565 -13.89 -9.34 26.09
N ALA A 566 -13.05 -10.31 26.45
CA ALA A 566 -13.23 -11.70 26.02
C ALA A 566 -14.53 -12.34 26.55
N PHE A 567 -14.99 -11.94 27.74
CA PHE A 567 -16.26 -12.35 28.32
C PHE A 567 -17.23 -11.18 28.30
N ASP A 568 -18.43 -11.38 27.73
CA ASP A 568 -19.37 -10.28 27.63
C ASP A 568 -19.88 -9.81 29.01
N ASP A 569 -19.92 -10.70 30.01
CA ASP A 569 -20.27 -10.32 31.38
C ASP A 569 -19.12 -9.65 32.15
N ALA A 570 -17.88 -9.70 31.65
CA ALA A 570 -16.72 -9.10 32.31
C ALA A 570 -16.68 -7.59 32.06
N ARG A 571 -17.57 -6.88 32.75
CA ARG A 571 -17.76 -5.44 32.62
C ARG A 571 -17.46 -4.69 33.92
N VAL A 572 -17.12 -3.41 33.77
CA VAL A 572 -17.19 -2.39 34.80
C VAL A 572 -18.66 -2.32 35.23
N SER A 573 -18.97 -3.02 36.29
CA SER A 573 -20.33 -3.48 36.57
C SER A 573 -21.22 -2.35 37.12
N ARG A 574 -22.41 -2.16 36.55
CA ARG A 574 -23.65 -1.85 37.30
C ARG A 574 -24.44 -3.15 37.29
N VAL A 575 -24.26 -4.02 38.29
CA VAL A 575 -25.09 -5.22 38.43
C VAL A 575 -26.06 -5.03 39.59
N ALA A 576 -27.31 -4.75 39.23
CA ALA A 576 -28.46 -4.81 40.10
C ALA A 576 -28.66 -6.25 40.61
N ALA A 577 -28.95 -6.40 41.89
CA ALA A 577 -29.29 -7.68 42.50
C ALA A 577 -30.65 -7.62 43.21
N SER A 578 -31.63 -8.30 42.60
CA SER A 578 -32.80 -9.00 43.16
C SER A 578 -34.00 -8.22 43.74
N ARG A 579 -35.20 -8.72 43.42
CA ARG A 579 -36.31 -8.80 44.39
C ARG A 579 -36.98 -10.18 44.37
N LYS A 580 -37.29 -10.59 45.60
CA LYS A 580 -37.72 -11.87 46.15
C LYS A 580 -39.23 -12.12 46.00
N GLU A 581 -39.59 -13.40 46.02
CA GLU A 581 -40.93 -13.99 45.94
C GLU A 581 -42.02 -13.34 46.80
N MET A 582 -43.25 -13.32 46.27
CA MET A 582 -44.51 -13.35 47.02
C MET A 582 -45.41 -14.44 46.39
N SER A 583 -45.76 -15.45 47.18
CA SER A 583 -46.76 -16.47 46.83
C SER A 583 -48.17 -15.99 47.18
N MET A 584 -49.18 -16.38 46.40
CA MET A 584 -50.50 -16.86 46.88
C MET A 584 -51.20 -17.68 45.76
N ALA A 585 -51.90 -18.72 46.19
CA ALA A 585 -52.67 -19.76 45.46
C ALA A 585 -53.78 -19.19 44.54
N ASP A 586 -54.42 -19.89 43.57
CA ASP A 586 -55.00 -21.24 43.51
C ASP A 586 -55.15 -21.76 42.04
N THR A 587 -55.10 -23.10 41.91
CA THR A 587 -55.45 -24.13 40.87
C THR A 587 -56.64 -23.86 39.89
N PRO A 588 -56.96 -24.69 38.84
CA PRO A 588 -56.40 -25.98 38.39
C PRO A 588 -56.34 -26.32 36.87
N ASP A 589 -55.72 -27.48 36.61
CA ASP A 589 -55.99 -28.51 35.59
C ASP A 589 -55.30 -28.57 34.21
N ALA A 590 -54.84 -29.79 33.92
CA ALA A 590 -54.02 -30.25 32.80
C ALA A 590 -54.81 -30.39 31.47
N PRO A 591 -54.12 -30.65 30.33
CA PRO A 591 -54.03 -32.07 29.94
C PRO A 591 -52.71 -32.51 29.30
N GLN A 592 -52.33 -33.74 29.69
CA GLN A 592 -51.76 -34.86 28.93
C GLN A 592 -50.72 -34.64 27.82
N ARG A 593 -49.58 -35.31 28.03
CA ARG A 593 -48.62 -35.78 27.01
C ARG A 593 -49.33 -36.59 25.93
N THR A 594 -49.10 -36.24 24.67
CA THR A 594 -49.21 -37.13 23.51
C THR A 594 -47.81 -37.52 23.05
N GLU A 595 -47.52 -38.82 23.06
CA GLU A 595 -46.37 -39.41 22.39
C GLU A 595 -46.47 -39.14 20.88
N GLY A 596 -45.45 -38.47 20.33
CA GLY A 596 -45.25 -38.26 18.90
C GLY A 596 -44.00 -38.99 18.43
N THR A 597 -44.19 -39.89 17.49
CA THR A 597 -43.26 -40.80 16.80
C THR A 597 -41.89 -40.19 16.42
N PRO A 598 -40.78 -40.94 16.47
CA PRO A 598 -39.48 -40.48 15.97
C PRO A 598 -39.53 -40.23 14.45
N ALA A 599 -39.06 -39.07 14.01
CA ALA A 599 -38.83 -38.81 12.59
C ALA A 599 -37.71 -39.74 12.07
N ALA A 600 -37.98 -40.43 10.96
CA ALA A 600 -37.08 -41.37 10.33
C ALA A 600 -35.83 -40.65 9.78
N GLY A 601 -34.65 -41.25 10.01
CA GLY A 601 -33.41 -40.85 9.36
C GLY A 601 -33.42 -41.12 7.84
N PRO A 602 -32.42 -40.60 7.11
CA PRO A 602 -32.33 -40.78 5.66
C PRO A 602 -32.28 -42.27 5.30
N ASP A 603 -32.95 -42.66 4.22
CA ASP A 603 -33.14 -44.06 3.88
C ASP A 603 -31.85 -44.72 3.33
N LYS A 604 -31.87 -46.06 3.22
CA LYS A 604 -30.76 -46.86 2.69
C LYS A 604 -30.37 -46.49 1.26
N GLN A 605 -31.32 -46.07 0.43
CA GLN A 605 -31.11 -45.71 -0.97
C GLN A 605 -30.33 -44.39 -1.09
N THR A 606 -30.55 -43.48 -0.14
CA THR A 606 -29.85 -42.19 -0.02
C THR A 606 -28.42 -42.38 0.49
N THR A 607 -28.22 -43.35 1.37
CA THR A 607 -26.91 -43.72 1.94
C THR A 607 -26.06 -44.50 0.92
N GLU A 608 -26.70 -45.38 0.13
CA GLU A 608 -26.05 -46.11 -0.96
C GLU A 608 -25.69 -45.18 -2.12
N ALA A 609 -26.54 -44.21 -2.49
CA ALA A 609 -26.23 -43.22 -3.52
C ALA A 609 -25.05 -42.30 -3.14
N PHE A 610 -24.96 -41.91 -1.87
CA PHE A 610 -23.81 -41.16 -1.35
C PHE A 610 -22.53 -42.01 -1.36
N THR A 611 -22.63 -43.27 -0.97
CA THR A 611 -21.48 -44.20 -0.96
C THR A 611 -20.98 -44.49 -2.39
N SER A 612 -21.89 -44.70 -3.36
CA SER A 612 -21.52 -44.86 -4.77
C SER A 612 -20.97 -43.58 -5.40
N ALA A 613 -21.42 -42.40 -4.99
CA ALA A 613 -20.86 -41.12 -5.44
C ALA A 613 -19.44 -40.89 -4.90
N VAL A 614 -19.18 -41.30 -3.65
CA VAL A 614 -17.85 -41.29 -3.04
C VAL A 614 -16.92 -42.31 -3.72
N GLU A 615 -17.41 -43.52 -4.02
CA GLU A 615 -16.65 -44.55 -4.75
C GLU A 615 -16.31 -44.13 -6.19
N ALA A 616 -17.26 -43.49 -6.90
CA ALA A 616 -17.05 -42.92 -8.23
C ALA A 616 -16.05 -41.74 -8.20
N PHE A 617 -16.06 -40.94 -7.13
CA PHE A 617 -15.10 -39.87 -6.92
C PHE A 617 -13.69 -40.42 -6.62
N THR A 618 -13.57 -41.49 -5.82
CA THR A 618 -12.28 -42.14 -5.51
C THR A 618 -11.68 -42.94 -6.67
N SER A 619 -12.48 -43.44 -7.61
CA SER A 619 -11.95 -44.14 -8.80
C SER A 619 -11.41 -43.20 -9.88
N THR A 620 -11.73 -41.90 -9.82
CA THR A 620 -11.30 -40.89 -10.80
C THR A 620 -10.07 -40.09 -10.35
N ALA A 621 -9.68 -40.17 -9.07
CA ALA A 621 -8.57 -39.39 -8.49
C ALA A 621 -7.36 -40.26 -8.12
N GLY A 622 -6.71 -40.86 -9.13
CA GLY A 622 -5.51 -41.71 -8.97
C GLY A 622 -4.25 -41.02 -8.42
N GLY A 623 -4.32 -39.75 -8.00
CA GLY A 623 -3.19 -38.99 -7.42
C GLY A 623 -3.21 -38.83 -5.90
N PHE A 624 -4.36 -39.07 -5.24
CA PHE A 624 -4.50 -38.74 -3.81
C PHE A 624 -3.98 -39.87 -2.90
N THR A 625 -4.10 -41.12 -3.32
CA THR A 625 -3.69 -42.30 -2.55
C THR A 625 -2.15 -42.45 -2.49
N GLU A 626 -1.45 -42.07 -3.55
CA GLU A 626 0.02 -42.02 -3.57
C GLU A 626 0.56 -40.85 -2.73
N ALA A 627 -0.14 -39.71 -2.72
CA ALA A 627 0.18 -38.60 -1.84
C ALA A 627 -0.01 -38.95 -0.35
N ILE A 628 -1.05 -39.72 -0.01
CA ILE A 628 -1.28 -40.22 1.35
C ILE A 628 -0.24 -41.27 1.75
N LYS A 629 0.14 -42.19 0.86
CA LYS A 629 1.24 -43.15 1.13
C LYS A 629 2.57 -42.44 1.37
N GLN A 630 2.90 -41.42 0.57
CA GLN A 630 4.08 -40.59 0.79
C GLN A 630 4.00 -39.83 2.13
N LEU A 631 2.83 -39.31 2.50
CA LEU A 631 2.63 -38.63 3.80
C LEU A 631 2.76 -39.59 4.99
N VAL A 632 2.31 -40.84 4.85
CA VAL A 632 2.44 -41.88 5.88
C VAL A 632 3.88 -42.41 5.97
N GLU A 633 4.59 -42.58 4.86
CA GLU A 633 6.01 -42.95 4.85
C GLU A 633 6.91 -41.83 5.41
N VAL A 634 6.57 -40.56 5.17
CA VAL A 634 7.26 -39.39 5.76
C VAL A 634 6.97 -39.25 7.26
N GLN A 635 5.78 -39.60 7.74
CA GLN A 635 5.49 -39.63 9.18
C GLN A 635 6.15 -40.81 9.91
N GLN A 636 6.38 -41.94 9.24
CA GLN A 636 6.97 -43.14 9.84
C GLN A 636 8.50 -43.11 9.89
N ASN A 637 9.16 -42.33 9.02
CA ASN A 637 10.62 -42.13 9.02
C ASN A 637 10.99 -40.78 9.64
N LYS A 638 10.80 -40.64 10.96
CA LYS A 638 11.25 -39.46 11.71
C LYS A 638 12.75 -39.54 11.94
N THR A 639 13.55 -39.13 10.96
CA THR A 639 14.97 -38.83 11.14
C THR A 639 15.11 -37.39 11.67
N ASP A 640 15.97 -37.18 12.66
CA ASP A 640 16.35 -35.87 13.25
C ASP A 640 17.16 -34.96 12.29
N GLY A 641 16.85 -35.01 10.98
CA GLY A 641 17.51 -34.23 9.94
C GLY A 641 16.75 -32.94 9.60
N PRO A 642 17.40 -31.98 8.92
CA PRO A 642 16.76 -30.76 8.46
C PRO A 642 15.58 -31.05 7.51
N GLU A 643 14.52 -30.25 7.63
CA GLU A 643 13.38 -30.29 6.70
C GLU A 643 13.83 -29.82 5.30
N VAL A 644 13.11 -30.23 4.25
CA VAL A 644 13.40 -29.80 2.88
C VAL A 644 12.50 -28.61 2.52
N VAL A 645 13.11 -27.44 2.34
CA VAL A 645 12.46 -26.26 1.77
C VAL A 645 12.86 -26.15 0.29
N ASP A 646 11.87 -26.03 -0.60
CA ASP A 646 12.09 -25.91 -2.04
C ASP A 646 12.28 -24.44 -2.44
N PRO A 647 13.50 -24.02 -2.83
CA PRO A 647 13.78 -22.63 -3.21
C PRO A 647 13.20 -22.24 -4.58
N THR A 648 12.69 -23.22 -5.35
CA THR A 648 12.20 -23.02 -6.72
C THR A 648 10.72 -22.62 -6.79
N ARG A 649 9.98 -22.75 -5.69
CA ARG A 649 8.56 -22.37 -5.65
C ARG A 649 8.40 -20.86 -5.81
N ARG A 650 7.80 -20.45 -6.94
CA ARG A 650 7.44 -19.05 -7.19
C ARG A 650 6.28 -18.64 -6.27
N LYS A 651 6.49 -17.59 -5.48
CA LYS A 651 5.39 -16.77 -4.93
C LYS A 651 5.34 -15.44 -5.67
N ALA A 652 4.14 -14.89 -5.82
CA ALA A 652 3.82 -13.71 -6.60
C ALA A 652 4.82 -12.57 -6.33
N GLN A 653 5.66 -12.27 -7.32
CA GLN A 653 6.45 -11.04 -7.33
C GLN A 653 5.53 -9.93 -7.83
N PHE A 654 5.41 -8.85 -7.06
CA PHE A 654 4.91 -7.58 -7.60
C PHE A 654 6.01 -7.01 -8.51
N ALA A 655 6.02 -7.45 -9.76
CA ALA A 655 6.86 -6.88 -10.80
C ALA A 655 5.95 -6.34 -11.90
N VAL A 656 6.05 -5.03 -12.16
CA VAL A 656 5.53 -4.44 -13.40
C VAL A 656 6.71 -4.38 -14.36
N ASN A 657 6.97 -5.49 -15.04
CA ASN A 657 8.01 -5.61 -16.06
C ASN A 657 7.39 -6.10 -17.36
N GLU A 658 6.61 -5.24 -18.02
CA GLU A 658 6.16 -5.52 -19.37
C GLU A 658 6.42 -4.31 -20.25
N GLU A 659 7.18 -4.54 -21.32
CA GLU A 659 7.10 -3.71 -22.50
C GLU A 659 5.65 -3.76 -22.99
N PRO A 660 4.96 -2.62 -23.12
CA PRO A 660 3.54 -2.61 -23.45
C PRO A 660 3.28 -3.32 -24.79
N MET A 661 2.26 -4.19 -24.81
CA MET A 661 1.92 -5.03 -25.97
C MET A 661 1.82 -4.23 -27.27
N TYR A 662 1.23 -3.03 -27.19
CA TYR A 662 1.22 -2.02 -28.25
C TYR A 662 1.69 -0.65 -27.70
N ARG A 663 2.27 0.19 -28.57
CA ARG A 663 2.68 1.56 -28.25
C ARG A 663 2.02 2.55 -29.21
N PHE A 664 1.65 3.71 -28.68
CA PHE A 664 0.94 4.77 -29.41
C PHE A 664 1.64 6.13 -29.31
N ASP A 665 2.93 6.12 -28.96
CA ASP A 665 3.83 7.27 -28.91
C ASP A 665 4.59 7.49 -30.24
N GLY A 666 4.15 6.83 -31.32
CA GLY A 666 4.84 6.82 -32.62
C GLY A 666 5.99 5.82 -32.70
N SER A 667 6.31 5.10 -31.62
CA SER A 667 7.27 4.00 -31.60
C SER A 667 6.55 2.64 -31.67
N ARG A 668 7.25 1.59 -32.11
CA ARG A 668 6.68 0.23 -32.20
C ARG A 668 6.69 -0.43 -30.81
N GLY A 669 5.58 -1.04 -30.40
CA GLY A 669 5.51 -1.92 -29.22
C GLY A 669 5.97 -3.34 -29.54
N LYS A 670 5.73 -4.29 -28.63
CA LYS A 670 6.00 -5.72 -28.88
C LYS A 670 5.30 -6.21 -30.16
N HIS A 671 4.10 -5.69 -30.41
CA HIS A 671 3.34 -5.85 -31.65
C HIS A 671 2.93 -4.47 -32.22
N ASP A 672 2.59 -4.43 -33.51
CA ASP A 672 1.99 -3.25 -34.13
C ASP A 672 0.47 -3.42 -34.18
N PHE A 673 -0.26 -2.45 -33.65
CA PHE A 673 -1.72 -2.54 -33.46
C PHE A 673 -2.46 -2.63 -34.81
N SER A 674 -2.07 -1.81 -35.80
CA SER A 674 -2.69 -1.85 -37.13
C SER A 674 -2.46 -3.18 -37.84
N SER A 675 -1.27 -3.76 -37.68
CA SER A 675 -0.91 -5.06 -38.26
C SER A 675 -1.74 -6.19 -37.68
N ASP A 676 -1.92 -6.22 -36.35
CA ASP A 676 -2.71 -7.25 -35.68
C ASP A 676 -4.21 -7.08 -35.99
N ILE A 677 -4.72 -5.85 -36.12
CA ILE A 677 -6.09 -5.59 -36.59
C ILE A 677 -6.31 -6.10 -38.03
N ILE A 678 -5.36 -5.87 -38.94
CA ILE A 678 -5.42 -6.36 -40.33
C ILE A 678 -5.25 -7.89 -40.39
N ALA A 679 -4.52 -8.49 -39.45
CA ALA A 679 -4.41 -9.94 -39.34
C ALA A 679 -5.72 -10.55 -38.81
N MET A 680 -6.31 -9.96 -37.75
CA MET A 680 -7.63 -10.32 -37.22
C MET A 680 -8.70 -10.26 -38.31
N SER A 681 -8.68 -9.21 -39.14
CA SER A 681 -9.63 -9.03 -40.24
C SER A 681 -9.47 -10.08 -41.37
N LYS A 682 -8.37 -10.83 -41.37
CA LYS A 682 -8.10 -12.02 -42.21
C LYS A 682 -8.33 -13.34 -41.46
N LYS A 683 -8.99 -13.30 -40.30
CA LYS A 683 -9.31 -14.43 -39.40
C LYS A 683 -8.09 -15.06 -38.72
N ASP A 684 -7.07 -14.26 -38.40
CA ASP A 684 -5.98 -14.68 -37.51
C ASP A 684 -6.45 -14.62 -36.04
N HIS A 685 -6.68 -15.79 -35.45
CA HIS A 685 -7.18 -15.94 -34.09
C HIS A 685 -6.14 -15.57 -33.00
N GLU A 686 -4.85 -15.65 -33.30
CA GLU A 686 -3.81 -15.24 -32.34
C GLU A 686 -3.70 -13.71 -32.28
N ALA A 687 -3.82 -13.04 -33.43
CA ALA A 687 -3.89 -11.59 -33.49
C ALA A 687 -5.18 -11.05 -32.86
N GLU A 688 -6.31 -11.70 -33.11
CA GLU A 688 -7.60 -11.42 -32.49
C GLU A 688 -7.52 -11.49 -30.95
N ALA A 689 -6.93 -12.55 -30.40
CA ALA A 689 -6.77 -12.71 -28.96
C ALA A 689 -5.95 -11.57 -28.32
N ARG A 690 -4.80 -11.22 -28.93
CA ARG A 690 -3.94 -10.12 -28.44
C ARG A 690 -4.64 -8.77 -28.47
N VAL A 691 -5.33 -8.46 -29.57
CA VAL A 691 -6.07 -7.20 -29.72
C VAL A 691 -7.20 -7.11 -28.70
N ILE A 692 -7.99 -8.17 -28.53
CA ILE A 692 -9.11 -8.20 -27.57
C ILE A 692 -8.61 -8.11 -26.12
N GLU A 693 -7.56 -8.85 -25.75
CA GLU A 693 -6.97 -8.80 -24.41
C GLU A 693 -6.46 -7.39 -24.07
N TRP A 694 -5.71 -6.79 -24.99
CA TRP A 694 -5.18 -5.45 -24.79
C TRP A 694 -6.27 -4.36 -24.75
N ILE A 695 -7.33 -4.49 -25.55
CA ILE A 695 -8.51 -3.62 -25.49
C ILE A 695 -9.18 -3.75 -24.12
N LYS A 696 -9.32 -4.97 -23.58
CA LYS A 696 -9.89 -5.16 -22.23
C LYS A 696 -9.09 -4.45 -21.15
N ASP A 697 -7.77 -4.54 -21.21
CA ASP A 697 -6.88 -3.88 -20.25
C ASP A 697 -6.91 -2.34 -20.38
N SER A 698 -6.92 -1.84 -21.62
CA SER A 698 -6.82 -0.40 -21.90
C SER A 698 -8.12 0.38 -21.63
N PHE A 699 -9.25 -0.30 -21.49
CA PHE A 699 -10.54 0.30 -21.11
C PHE A 699 -10.93 -0.02 -19.66
N GLY A 700 -10.07 -0.71 -18.89
CA GLY A 700 -10.28 -1.00 -17.47
C GLY A 700 -10.05 0.21 -16.53
N PRO A 701 -10.36 0.11 -15.22
CA PRO A 701 -10.38 1.24 -14.28
C PRO A 701 -9.05 1.99 -14.02
N ILE A 702 -7.95 1.66 -14.70
CA ILE A 702 -6.59 2.24 -14.48
C ILE A 702 -5.93 2.74 -15.78
N ALA A 703 -6.68 3.07 -16.82
CA ALA A 703 -6.08 3.65 -18.03
C ALA A 703 -5.94 5.19 -17.94
N LYS A 704 -4.72 5.67 -17.62
CA LYS A 704 -4.32 7.08 -17.82
C LYS A 704 -3.67 7.23 -19.20
N PHE A 705 -4.24 8.11 -20.01
CA PHE A 705 -3.76 8.46 -21.35
C PHE A 705 -2.33 9.05 -21.33
N VAL A 706 -1.51 8.63 -22.30
CA VAL A 706 -0.24 9.27 -22.64
C VAL A 706 -0.52 10.47 -23.54
N SER A 707 -0.11 11.67 -23.11
CA SER A 707 -0.26 12.93 -23.85
C SER A 707 0.60 12.97 -25.10
N THR A 708 0.09 13.59 -26.16
CA THR A 708 0.79 13.70 -27.45
C THR A 708 1.06 15.16 -27.82
N GLY A 709 2.35 15.50 -27.91
CA GLY A 709 2.91 16.54 -28.77
C GLY A 709 4.16 15.90 -29.40
N ASP A 710 4.50 16.07 -30.67
CA ASP A 710 4.41 17.26 -31.52
C ASP A 710 4.52 16.84 -33.00
N VAL A 711 4.03 17.67 -33.93
CA VAL A 711 4.05 17.42 -35.40
C VAL A 711 4.78 18.54 -36.12
N SER A 712 5.82 18.19 -36.89
CA SER A 712 6.36 18.83 -38.12
C SER A 712 7.83 18.43 -38.30
N THR A 713 8.43 18.14 -39.47
CA THR A 713 8.07 17.95 -40.89
C THR A 713 9.34 17.46 -41.62
N LEU A 714 9.24 16.67 -42.70
CA LEU A 714 9.81 16.95 -44.05
C LEU A 714 9.85 15.69 -44.96
N ASN A 715 9.50 15.88 -46.24
CA ASN A 715 8.99 14.90 -47.22
C ASN A 715 10.08 14.29 -48.13
N PRO A 716 9.89 13.11 -48.75
CA PRO A 716 9.36 13.12 -50.12
C PRO A 716 8.35 12.00 -50.48
N VAL A 717 7.34 12.41 -51.26
CA VAL A 717 6.35 11.68 -52.09
C VAL A 717 6.03 10.21 -51.74
N ARG A 718 5.34 10.02 -50.61
CA ARG A 718 4.38 8.94 -50.34
C ARG A 718 3.30 9.55 -49.44
N GLN A 719 2.07 9.03 -49.49
CA GLN A 719 0.94 9.58 -48.71
C GLN A 719 1.37 9.92 -47.27
N ARG A 720 0.91 11.06 -46.75
CA ARG A 720 1.32 11.67 -45.46
C ARG A 720 0.20 11.55 -44.41
N PRO A 721 -0.02 10.36 -43.79
CA PRO A 721 -0.96 10.17 -42.68
C PRO A 721 -0.73 11.10 -41.49
N ASP A 722 0.48 11.67 -41.36
CA ASP A 722 0.84 12.68 -40.36
C ASP A 722 0.17 14.05 -40.58
N LEU A 723 -0.43 14.30 -41.75
CA LEU A 723 -1.28 15.45 -42.02
C LEU A 723 -2.78 15.16 -41.78
N TYR A 724 -3.11 14.00 -41.21
CA TYR A 724 -4.48 13.69 -40.80
C TYR A 724 -4.89 14.63 -39.67
N VAL A 725 -5.77 15.58 -39.99
CA VAL A 725 -6.43 16.43 -39.01
C VAL A 725 -7.53 15.61 -38.36
N ASP A 726 -7.27 15.18 -37.12
CA ASP A 726 -8.21 14.42 -36.32
C ASP A 726 -9.48 15.25 -36.02
N GLN A 727 -10.60 14.58 -35.78
CA GLN A 727 -11.79 15.23 -35.22
C GLN A 727 -11.51 15.61 -33.76
N LEU A 728 -11.95 16.80 -33.37
CA LEU A 728 -11.72 17.37 -32.04
C LEU A 728 -12.29 16.45 -30.95
N GLN A 729 -11.47 16.07 -29.97
CA GLN A 729 -11.90 15.26 -28.84
C GLN A 729 -12.76 16.09 -27.88
N PHE A 730 -13.97 15.62 -27.58
CA PHE A 730 -14.79 16.21 -26.53
C PHE A 730 -14.54 15.54 -25.16
N PRO A 731 -14.54 16.30 -24.05
CA PRO A 731 -14.54 15.71 -22.71
C PRO A 731 -15.84 14.94 -22.44
N THR A 732 -15.84 13.98 -21.51
CA THR A 732 -17.01 13.17 -21.13
C THR A 732 -17.50 13.43 -19.69
N PRO A 733 -17.92 14.67 -19.38
CA PRO A 733 -18.20 15.10 -18.02
C PRO A 733 -19.38 14.40 -17.35
N LEU A 734 -20.35 13.87 -18.09
CA LEU A 734 -21.45 13.07 -17.53
C LEU A 734 -20.98 11.65 -17.20
N TRP A 735 -20.35 10.97 -18.16
CA TRP A 735 -19.85 9.61 -17.97
C TRP A 735 -18.83 9.54 -16.83
N ASP A 736 -17.88 10.47 -16.78
CA ASP A 736 -16.84 10.53 -15.75
C ASP A 736 -17.43 10.72 -14.34
N SER A 737 -18.59 11.36 -14.24
CA SER A 737 -19.28 11.58 -12.97
C SER A 737 -20.04 10.35 -12.48
N ILE A 738 -20.51 9.46 -13.36
CA ILE A 738 -21.37 8.32 -13.00
C ILE A 738 -20.67 6.96 -13.12
N ASN A 739 -19.48 6.88 -13.73
CA ASN A 739 -18.76 5.62 -13.92
C ASN A 739 -18.37 4.99 -12.56
N LYS A 740 -18.79 3.74 -12.33
CA LYS A 740 -18.58 2.93 -11.12
C LYS A 740 -17.83 1.62 -11.38
N GLY A 741 -17.37 1.36 -12.61
CA GLY A 741 -16.58 0.18 -12.94
C GLY A 741 -17.00 -0.52 -14.23
N THR A 742 -16.45 -1.72 -14.45
CA THR A 742 -16.56 -2.46 -15.71
C THR A 742 -17.65 -3.52 -15.70
N LEU A 743 -18.13 -3.91 -16.89
CA LEU A 743 -18.98 -5.08 -17.12
C LEU A 743 -18.21 -6.18 -17.85
N ASP A 744 -18.40 -7.42 -17.43
CA ASP A 744 -17.78 -8.58 -18.09
C ASP A 744 -18.61 -9.10 -19.27
N ASP A 745 -19.93 -8.96 -19.22
CA ASP A 745 -20.86 -9.44 -20.24
C ASP A 745 -22.21 -8.68 -20.20
N ASN A 746 -23.23 -9.22 -20.88
CA ASN A 746 -24.59 -8.67 -20.91
C ASN A 746 -25.54 -9.28 -19.87
N THR A 747 -25.03 -9.99 -18.87
CA THR A 747 -25.84 -10.66 -17.85
C THR A 747 -26.58 -9.62 -17.00
N PRO A 748 -27.92 -9.69 -16.89
CA PRO A 748 -28.67 -8.80 -16.03
C PRO A 748 -28.30 -8.98 -14.56
N PHE A 749 -28.19 -7.89 -13.82
CA PHE A 749 -27.91 -7.90 -12.38
C PHE A 749 -28.91 -7.04 -11.63
N VAL A 750 -29.11 -7.33 -10.34
CA VAL A 750 -30.13 -6.68 -9.52
C VAL A 750 -29.48 -5.67 -8.58
N LEU A 751 -29.93 -4.41 -8.65
CA LEU A 751 -29.58 -3.39 -7.68
C LEU A 751 -30.69 -3.26 -6.63
N PRO A 752 -30.35 -3.27 -5.33
CA PRO A 752 -31.31 -2.92 -4.29
C PRO A 752 -31.64 -1.44 -4.38
N LYS A 753 -32.93 -1.12 -4.44
CA LYS A 753 -33.46 0.22 -4.52
C LYS A 753 -34.20 0.57 -3.24
N PHE A 754 -33.87 1.71 -2.66
CA PHE A 754 -34.60 2.22 -1.50
C PHE A 754 -36.03 2.59 -1.93
N ALA A 755 -37.06 2.09 -1.21
CA ALA A 755 -38.44 2.46 -1.48
C ALA A 755 -38.99 3.41 -0.41
N SER A 756 -39.03 2.99 0.85
CA SER A 756 -39.44 3.87 1.95
C SER A 756 -38.90 3.42 3.30
N ALA A 757 -38.78 4.36 4.23
CA ALA A 757 -38.49 4.10 5.63
C ALA A 757 -39.31 5.06 6.49
N ALA A 758 -40.11 4.55 7.41
CA ALA A 758 -40.94 5.35 8.31
C ALA A 758 -40.98 4.76 9.71
N ASN A 759 -40.93 5.63 10.73
CA ASN A 759 -41.15 5.28 12.14
C ASN A 759 -40.23 4.15 12.67
N LEU A 760 -39.03 4.00 12.10
CA LEU A 760 -38.07 2.96 12.51
C LEU A 760 -37.60 3.15 13.95
N VAL A 761 -37.65 4.38 14.45
CA VAL A 761 -37.39 4.75 15.82
C VAL A 761 -38.44 5.79 16.21
N ASN A 762 -39.10 5.59 17.36
CA ASN A 762 -40.11 6.49 17.91
C ASN A 762 -39.81 6.73 19.39
N ASP A 763 -40.38 7.80 19.94
CA ASP A 763 -40.30 8.08 21.38
C ASP A 763 -40.91 6.92 22.17
N HIS A 764 -40.15 6.40 23.12
CA HIS A 764 -40.59 5.28 23.96
C HIS A 764 -41.48 5.80 25.09
N THR A 765 -42.66 5.22 25.23
CA THR A 765 -43.51 5.40 26.40
C THR A 765 -43.38 4.16 27.28
N GLU A 766 -43.01 4.36 28.54
CA GLU A 766 -42.80 3.27 29.50
C GLU A 766 -44.03 2.34 29.58
N GLY A 767 -43.78 1.04 29.48
CA GLY A 767 -44.83 0.01 29.53
C GLY A 767 -45.62 -0.19 28.23
N THR A 768 -45.28 0.53 27.14
CA THR A 768 -45.92 0.36 25.82
C THR A 768 -44.87 -0.03 24.77
N GLU A 769 -45.07 -1.17 24.12
CA GLU A 769 -44.23 -1.61 23.02
C GLU A 769 -44.37 -0.60 21.84
N PRO A 770 -43.27 -0.03 21.32
CA PRO A 770 -43.35 0.90 20.21
C PRO A 770 -43.84 0.21 18.94
N THR A 771 -44.73 0.88 18.20
CA THR A 771 -45.21 0.38 16.90
C THR A 771 -44.02 0.19 15.95
N ALA A 772 -43.92 -1.01 15.36
CA ALA A 772 -42.86 -1.32 14.41
C ALA A 772 -42.87 -0.36 13.23
N GLY A 773 -41.72 0.26 12.96
CA GLY A 773 -41.51 1.05 11.75
C GLY A 773 -41.47 0.18 10.49
N SER A 774 -41.70 0.80 9.33
CA SER A 774 -41.58 0.13 8.04
C SER A 774 -40.27 0.51 7.36
N PHE A 775 -39.57 -0.48 6.83
CA PHE A 775 -38.47 -0.31 5.87
C PHE A 775 -38.78 -1.21 4.67
N THR A 776 -38.93 -0.60 3.50
CA THR A 776 -39.17 -1.34 2.26
C THR A 776 -38.05 -1.06 1.28
N THR A 777 -37.50 -2.14 0.73
CA THR A 777 -36.55 -2.12 -0.39
C THR A 777 -37.24 -2.74 -1.59
N THR A 778 -37.15 -2.07 -2.72
CA THR A 778 -37.46 -2.66 -4.02
C THR A 778 -36.16 -3.12 -4.67
N SER A 779 -36.27 -3.86 -5.77
CA SER A 779 -35.14 -4.23 -6.60
C SER A 779 -35.31 -3.64 -7.98
N GLN A 780 -34.21 -3.20 -8.58
CA GLN A 780 -34.16 -2.79 -9.97
C GLN A 780 -33.24 -3.77 -10.70
N THR A 781 -33.81 -4.57 -11.60
CA THR A 781 -33.01 -5.38 -12.52
C THR A 781 -32.44 -4.47 -13.59
N ILE A 782 -31.12 -4.42 -13.67
CA ILE A 782 -30.36 -3.72 -14.70
C ILE A 782 -29.98 -4.73 -15.77
N THR A 783 -30.49 -4.51 -16.97
CA THR A 783 -30.10 -5.28 -18.15
C THR A 783 -29.08 -4.47 -18.94
N PRO A 784 -27.81 -4.89 -19.01
CA PRO A 784 -26.85 -4.26 -19.89
C PRO A 784 -27.37 -4.20 -21.33
N SER A 785 -27.15 -3.06 -21.98
CA SER A 785 -27.50 -2.81 -23.38
C SER A 785 -26.23 -2.72 -24.21
N ALA A 786 -26.30 -3.10 -25.48
CA ALA A 786 -25.17 -2.93 -26.37
C ALA A 786 -24.84 -1.45 -26.59
N VAL A 787 -23.55 -1.15 -26.68
CA VAL A 787 -23.01 0.12 -27.17
C VAL A 787 -22.05 -0.19 -28.30
N SER A 788 -22.26 0.45 -29.45
CA SER A 788 -21.45 0.19 -30.63
C SER A 788 -21.25 1.45 -31.46
N GLY A 789 -20.06 1.59 -32.04
CA GLY A 789 -19.69 2.66 -32.96
C GLY A 789 -19.04 2.10 -34.23
N LYS A 790 -18.89 2.92 -35.26
CA LYS A 790 -18.29 2.53 -36.55
C LYS A 790 -17.28 3.59 -36.98
N VAL A 791 -16.02 3.18 -37.18
CA VAL A 791 -14.93 4.05 -37.66
C VAL A 791 -14.64 3.71 -39.13
N GLU A 792 -14.70 4.70 -40.02
CA GLU A 792 -14.43 4.52 -41.46
C GLU A 792 -12.98 4.93 -41.79
N ILE A 793 -12.23 4.05 -42.47
CA ILE A 793 -10.84 4.30 -42.90
C ILE A 793 -10.72 4.05 -44.40
N THR A 794 -9.97 4.88 -45.14
CA THR A 794 -9.79 4.68 -46.58
C THR A 794 -9.03 3.38 -46.89
N ARG A 795 -9.33 2.75 -48.02
CA ARG A 795 -8.69 1.49 -48.44
C ARG A 795 -7.19 1.63 -48.60
N GLU A 796 -6.73 2.78 -49.06
CA GLU A 796 -5.31 3.10 -49.26
C GLU A 796 -4.55 3.23 -47.94
N ALA A 797 -5.20 3.75 -46.89
CA ALA A 797 -4.61 3.80 -45.55
C ALA A 797 -4.63 2.42 -44.89
N TRP A 798 -5.70 1.65 -45.09
CA TRP A 798 -5.83 0.28 -44.59
C TRP A 798 -4.78 -0.68 -45.16
N ASP A 799 -4.48 -0.59 -46.45
CA ASP A 799 -3.51 -1.48 -47.12
C ASP A 799 -2.04 -1.13 -46.75
N GLN A 800 -1.79 -0.05 -45.99
CA GLN A 800 -0.46 0.37 -45.49
C GLN A 800 -0.10 -0.19 -44.09
N GLY A 801 -0.78 -1.25 -43.63
CA GLY A 801 -0.56 -1.86 -42.31
C GLY A 801 0.90 -1.98 -41.86
N GLY A 802 1.14 -1.82 -40.55
CA GLY A 802 2.50 -1.77 -40.00
C GLY A 802 3.05 -0.36 -39.79
N ASN A 803 2.27 0.67 -40.10
CA ASN A 803 2.63 2.06 -39.82
C ASN A 803 2.20 2.45 -38.38
N PRO A 804 3.14 2.75 -37.47
CA PRO A 804 2.82 3.13 -36.10
C PRO A 804 1.95 4.40 -36.01
N GLN A 805 2.00 5.29 -37.01
CA GLN A 805 1.13 6.47 -37.05
C GLN A 805 -0.34 6.09 -37.34
N LEU A 806 -0.56 5.09 -38.20
CA LEU A 806 -1.90 4.57 -38.47
C LEU A 806 -2.47 3.88 -37.22
N SER A 807 -1.64 3.09 -36.51
CA SER A 807 -1.99 2.48 -35.22
C SER A 807 -2.46 3.51 -34.18
N VAL A 808 -1.78 4.67 -34.10
CA VAL A 808 -2.16 5.78 -33.21
C VAL A 808 -3.51 6.39 -33.58
N ILE A 809 -3.72 6.68 -34.86
CA ILE A 809 -4.96 7.29 -35.35
C ILE A 809 -6.14 6.34 -35.11
N LEU A 810 -5.99 5.06 -35.50
CA LEU A 810 -7.00 4.02 -35.30
C LEU A 810 -7.38 3.88 -33.83
N TRP A 811 -6.38 3.81 -32.94
CA TRP A 811 -6.63 3.63 -31.53
C TRP A 811 -7.35 4.82 -30.90
N ARG A 812 -6.91 6.05 -31.18
CA ARG A 812 -7.56 7.25 -30.64
C ARG A 812 -9.01 7.37 -31.06
N GLN A 813 -9.31 7.07 -32.32
CA GLN A 813 -10.66 7.10 -32.86
C GLN A 813 -11.57 6.07 -32.18
N ILE A 814 -11.09 4.83 -32.02
CA ILE A 814 -11.83 3.76 -31.32
C ILE A 814 -12.15 4.16 -29.88
N VAL A 815 -11.16 4.69 -29.16
CA VAL A 815 -11.34 5.10 -27.76
C VAL A 815 -12.30 6.29 -27.66
N ARG A 816 -12.15 7.29 -28.53
CA ARG A 816 -12.99 8.50 -28.54
C ARG A 816 -14.45 8.15 -28.79
N GLU A 817 -14.77 7.49 -29.90
CA GLU A 817 -16.15 7.15 -30.27
C GLU A 817 -16.84 6.31 -29.20
N TYR A 818 -16.09 5.42 -28.54
CA TYR A 818 -16.61 4.60 -27.45
C TYR A 818 -17.02 5.45 -26.25
N PHE A 819 -16.17 6.37 -25.80
CA PHE A 819 -16.48 7.24 -24.66
C PHE A 819 -17.52 8.31 -24.99
N GLU A 820 -17.55 8.84 -26.22
CA GLU A 820 -18.60 9.76 -26.67
C GLU A 820 -19.98 9.08 -26.71
N ALA A 821 -20.04 7.81 -27.15
CA ALA A 821 -21.27 7.02 -27.09
C ALA A 821 -21.74 6.76 -25.65
N LEU A 822 -20.82 6.60 -24.68
CA LEU A 822 -21.14 6.47 -23.26
C LEU A 822 -21.64 7.79 -22.65
N GLU A 823 -21.05 8.93 -23.05
CA GLU A 823 -21.51 10.26 -22.67
C GLU A 823 -22.94 10.53 -23.18
N GLN A 824 -23.20 10.26 -24.46
CA GLN A 824 -24.55 10.37 -25.05
C GLN A 824 -25.56 9.45 -24.38
N ALA A 825 -25.16 8.21 -24.05
CA ALA A 825 -26.01 7.29 -23.33
C ALA A 825 -26.34 7.79 -21.91
N SER A 826 -25.38 8.43 -21.24
CA SER A 826 -25.56 9.03 -19.92
C SER A 826 -26.55 10.20 -19.97
N ALA A 827 -26.39 11.09 -20.95
CA ALA A 827 -27.33 12.19 -21.19
C ALA A 827 -28.75 11.68 -21.48
N THR A 828 -28.87 10.66 -22.35
CA THR A 828 -30.15 10.03 -22.71
C THR A 828 -30.82 9.39 -21.49
N MET A 829 -30.06 8.72 -20.64
CA MET A 829 -30.58 8.13 -19.40
C MET A 829 -31.13 9.21 -18.46
N LEU A 830 -30.36 10.29 -18.22
CA LEU A 830 -30.79 11.41 -17.39
C LEU A 830 -32.05 12.10 -17.93
N ASP A 831 -32.14 12.30 -19.25
CA ASP A 831 -33.30 12.90 -19.90
C ASP A 831 -34.58 12.05 -19.77
N GLY A 832 -34.41 10.72 -19.78
CA GLY A 832 -35.50 9.77 -19.57
C GLY A 832 -35.99 9.66 -18.12
N LEU A 833 -35.31 10.27 -17.14
CA LEU A 833 -35.73 10.21 -15.74
C LEU A 833 -36.89 11.17 -15.44
N THR A 834 -37.85 10.69 -14.64
CA THR A 834 -38.85 11.55 -14.00
C THR A 834 -38.27 12.06 -12.67
N VAL A 835 -37.80 13.32 -12.67
CA VAL A 835 -37.08 13.94 -11.53
C VAL A 835 -37.67 15.32 -11.20
N PRO A 836 -37.51 15.80 -9.95
CA PRO A 836 -37.90 17.16 -9.57
C PRO A 836 -37.20 18.23 -10.42
N GLU A 837 -37.95 19.26 -10.82
CA GLU A 837 -37.50 20.32 -11.71
C GLU A 837 -37.28 21.64 -10.98
N ILE A 838 -36.27 22.39 -11.42
CA ILE A 838 -36.02 23.79 -11.10
C ILE A 838 -36.17 24.54 -12.42
N THR A 839 -37.24 25.31 -12.56
CA THR A 839 -37.48 26.12 -13.75
C THR A 839 -36.98 27.53 -13.51
N LEU A 840 -36.00 27.96 -14.30
CA LEU A 840 -35.50 29.33 -14.29
C LEU A 840 -36.31 30.19 -15.25
N THR A 841 -36.42 31.49 -14.95
CA THR A 841 -37.13 32.44 -15.80
C THR A 841 -36.52 32.49 -17.20
N ALA A 842 -37.35 32.19 -18.21
CA ALA A 842 -36.96 32.23 -19.61
C ALA A 842 -36.51 33.64 -20.02
N ASN A 843 -35.36 33.74 -20.69
CA ASN A 843 -34.72 35.01 -21.07
C ASN A 843 -34.65 36.05 -19.93
N GLY A 844 -34.49 35.57 -18.68
CA GLY A 844 -34.43 36.44 -17.52
C GLY A 844 -33.18 37.34 -17.53
N ALA A 845 -33.28 38.51 -16.89
CA ALA A 845 -32.11 39.34 -16.61
C ALA A 845 -31.10 38.58 -15.74
N ASP A 846 -29.81 38.94 -15.82
CA ASP A 846 -28.71 38.20 -15.19
C ASP A 846 -28.90 38.05 -13.67
N ASP A 847 -29.37 39.11 -13.01
CA ASP A 847 -29.68 39.15 -11.58
C ASP A 847 -30.86 38.24 -11.22
N VAL A 848 -31.90 38.18 -12.06
CA VAL A 848 -33.08 37.32 -11.88
C VAL A 848 -32.69 35.85 -11.94
N VAL A 849 -32.05 35.42 -13.04
CA VAL A 849 -31.64 34.01 -13.24
C VAL A 849 -30.64 33.56 -12.18
N THR A 850 -29.68 34.43 -11.83
CA THR A 850 -28.69 34.19 -10.78
C THR A 850 -29.34 34.01 -9.41
N THR A 851 -30.31 34.86 -9.08
CA THR A 851 -31.00 34.83 -7.78
C THR A 851 -31.87 33.59 -7.65
N GLU A 852 -32.62 33.24 -8.70
CA GLU A 852 -33.44 32.03 -8.74
C GLU A 852 -32.59 30.77 -8.57
N LEU A 853 -31.47 30.68 -9.29
CA LEU A 853 -30.55 29.54 -9.19
C LEU A 853 -29.94 29.45 -7.78
N LYS A 854 -29.43 30.55 -7.22
CA LYS A 854 -28.87 30.57 -5.86
C LYS A 854 -29.91 30.20 -4.81
N LYS A 855 -31.13 30.69 -4.95
CA LYS A 855 -32.24 30.34 -4.05
C LYS A 855 -32.56 28.85 -4.15
N ALA A 856 -32.71 28.31 -5.35
CA ALA A 856 -33.00 26.89 -5.55
C ALA A 856 -31.91 25.99 -4.95
N LEU A 857 -30.62 26.38 -5.07
CA LEU A 857 -29.51 25.67 -4.44
C LEU A 857 -29.53 25.81 -2.91
N ALA A 858 -29.86 26.99 -2.38
CA ALA A 858 -29.98 27.21 -0.94
C ALA A 858 -31.13 26.39 -0.32
N ASP A 859 -32.26 26.29 -1.04
CA ASP A 859 -33.43 25.51 -0.63
C ASP A 859 -33.10 24.02 -0.50
N LEU A 860 -32.10 23.50 -1.25
CA LEU A 860 -31.65 22.11 -1.11
C LEU A 860 -31.10 21.81 0.29
N HIS A 861 -30.52 22.77 1.01
CA HIS A 861 -30.04 22.54 2.38
C HIS A 861 -31.13 22.10 3.36
N PHE A 862 -32.39 22.43 3.05
CA PHE A 862 -33.56 22.04 3.84
C PHE A 862 -34.22 20.75 3.34
N VAL A 863 -33.71 20.16 2.26
CA VAL A 863 -34.12 18.83 1.79
C VAL A 863 -33.21 17.78 2.42
N ARG A 864 -33.78 16.69 2.94
CA ARG A 864 -33.01 15.58 3.52
C ARG A 864 -32.07 14.99 2.48
N GLY A 865 -30.76 15.06 2.73
CA GLY A 865 -29.73 14.63 1.77
C GLY A 865 -29.23 15.73 0.83
N GLY A 866 -29.75 16.96 0.94
CA GLY A 866 -29.38 18.15 0.17
C GLY A 866 -27.90 18.51 0.08
N PHE A 867 -27.11 18.12 1.07
CA PHE A 867 -25.66 18.40 1.10
C PHE A 867 -24.83 17.43 0.24
N ARG A 868 -25.48 16.44 -0.39
CA ARG A 868 -24.84 15.37 -1.17
C ARG A 868 -24.82 15.64 -2.67
N TYR A 869 -25.54 16.64 -3.16
CA TYR A 869 -25.45 17.04 -4.58
C TYR A 869 -24.07 17.66 -4.82
N ARG A 870 -23.27 17.01 -5.67
CA ARG A 870 -21.89 17.40 -5.93
C ARG A 870 -21.60 17.57 -7.43
N ASP A 871 -22.35 16.88 -8.28
CA ASP A 871 -22.15 16.89 -9.72
C ASP A 871 -23.15 17.83 -10.39
N PHE A 872 -22.66 19.00 -10.82
CA PHE A 872 -23.47 19.99 -11.52
C PHE A 872 -23.05 20.09 -13.00
N LYS A 873 -23.91 19.59 -13.88
CA LYS A 873 -23.69 19.48 -15.32
C LYS A 873 -24.61 20.44 -16.07
N LEU A 874 -24.01 21.37 -16.80
CA LEU A 874 -24.71 22.49 -17.44
C LEU A 874 -24.87 22.23 -18.93
N ALA A 875 -26.09 22.39 -19.42
CA ALA A 875 -26.38 22.49 -20.85
C ALA A 875 -25.86 23.84 -21.38
N GLN A 876 -25.63 23.91 -22.69
CA GLN A 876 -24.99 25.06 -23.35
C GLN A 876 -25.66 26.40 -23.04
N ASP A 877 -26.99 26.46 -23.05
CA ASP A 877 -27.73 27.72 -22.94
C ASP A 877 -27.63 28.30 -21.53
N LEU A 878 -27.78 27.46 -20.50
CA LEU A 878 -27.58 27.88 -19.11
C LEU A 878 -26.10 28.20 -18.85
N TYR A 879 -25.18 27.41 -19.39
CA TYR A 879 -23.74 27.65 -19.23
C TYR A 879 -23.33 29.03 -19.76
N THR A 880 -23.70 29.33 -21.00
CA THR A 880 -23.35 30.59 -21.66
C THR A 880 -24.00 31.79 -20.98
N LYS A 881 -25.25 31.66 -20.51
CA LYS A 881 -25.92 32.69 -19.70
C LYS A 881 -25.17 32.98 -18.40
N LEU A 882 -24.80 31.96 -17.64
CA LEU A 882 -24.11 32.13 -16.36
C LEU A 882 -22.67 32.63 -16.53
N ALA A 883 -21.98 32.19 -17.60
CA ALA A 883 -20.63 32.66 -17.92
C ALA A 883 -20.60 34.15 -18.31
N ALA A 884 -21.67 34.65 -18.95
CA ALA A 884 -21.81 36.05 -19.33
C ALA A 884 -22.37 36.95 -18.22
N ALA A 885 -22.93 36.37 -17.14
CA ALA A 885 -23.65 37.10 -16.11
C ALA A 885 -22.76 38.06 -15.32
N LYS A 886 -23.16 39.33 -15.25
CA LYS A 886 -22.41 40.39 -14.53
C LYS A 886 -23.27 41.11 -13.49
N ASP A 887 -22.62 41.61 -12.44
CA ASP A 887 -23.25 42.50 -11.47
C ASP A 887 -23.42 43.92 -12.06
N ALA A 888 -24.07 44.81 -11.30
CA ALA A 888 -24.31 46.19 -11.72
C ALA A 888 -23.01 47.00 -11.95
N ASP A 889 -21.89 46.57 -11.38
CA ASP A 889 -20.56 47.18 -11.54
C ASP A 889 -19.77 46.55 -12.71
N GLY A 890 -20.37 45.61 -13.45
CA GLY A 890 -19.76 44.91 -14.59
C GLY A 890 -18.82 43.77 -14.20
N ARG A 891 -18.80 43.34 -12.94
CA ARG A 891 -17.99 42.20 -12.47
C ARG A 891 -18.70 40.87 -12.76
N PRO A 892 -17.99 39.81 -13.19
CA PRO A 892 -18.60 38.49 -13.38
C PRO A 892 -19.22 37.93 -12.09
N LEU A 893 -20.47 37.47 -12.15
CA LEU A 893 -21.20 36.89 -11.01
C LEU A 893 -20.77 35.46 -10.69
N PHE A 894 -20.33 34.71 -11.70
CA PHE A 894 -19.87 33.33 -11.59
C PHE A 894 -18.51 33.20 -12.29
N PRO A 895 -17.40 33.41 -11.58
CA PRO A 895 -16.07 33.32 -12.19
C PRO A 895 -15.76 31.88 -12.62
N VAL A 896 -14.97 31.75 -13.68
CA VAL A 896 -14.41 30.46 -14.11
C VAL A 896 -13.48 29.94 -13.01
N LEU A 897 -13.66 28.69 -12.58
CA LEU A 897 -12.80 28.06 -11.57
C LEU A 897 -11.38 27.89 -12.14
N GLY A 898 -10.37 28.31 -11.37
CA GLY A 898 -8.96 28.29 -11.78
C GLY A 898 -8.39 29.62 -12.30
N ALA A 899 -9.12 30.74 -12.16
CA ALA A 899 -8.66 32.07 -12.54
C ALA A 899 -8.46 33.00 -11.33
N GLN A 900 -7.38 33.78 -11.31
CA GLN A 900 -7.24 34.97 -10.46
C GLN A 900 -7.95 36.16 -11.13
N ASN A 901 -9.28 36.26 -10.98
CA ASN A 901 -10.14 37.45 -11.19
C ASN A 901 -9.66 38.55 -12.20
N ALA A 902 -9.26 38.17 -13.41
CA ALA A 902 -9.05 39.06 -14.55
C ALA A 902 -9.35 38.31 -15.87
N ASP A 903 -9.97 38.98 -16.85
CA ASP A 903 -10.34 38.39 -18.16
C ASP A 903 -9.14 37.84 -18.95
N GLY A 904 -7.91 38.20 -18.58
CA GLY A 904 -6.66 37.71 -19.19
C GLY A 904 -6.04 36.48 -18.51
N THR A 905 -6.65 35.95 -17.44
CA THR A 905 -6.10 34.82 -16.65
C THR A 905 -7.16 33.74 -16.40
N THR A 906 -8.04 33.47 -17.37
CA THR A 906 -9.04 32.41 -17.27
C THR A 906 -8.38 31.03 -17.25
N GLY A 907 -8.96 30.08 -16.51
CA GLY A 907 -8.60 28.66 -16.66
C GLY A 907 -8.83 28.21 -18.12
N ALA A 908 -8.08 27.22 -18.58
CA ALA A 908 -8.13 26.79 -19.98
C ALA A 908 -9.59 26.59 -20.46
N LEU A 909 -9.96 27.33 -21.53
CA LEU A 909 -11.21 27.15 -22.29
C LEU A 909 -12.53 27.28 -21.51
N PHE A 910 -12.60 28.06 -20.42
CA PHE A 910 -13.83 28.16 -19.61
C PHE A 910 -14.32 26.76 -19.14
N GLY A 911 -13.45 25.97 -18.50
CA GLY A 911 -13.76 24.57 -18.19
C GLY A 911 -14.84 24.35 -17.10
N SER A 912 -15.04 25.29 -16.17
CA SER A 912 -16.12 25.22 -15.18
C SER A 912 -16.39 26.56 -14.49
N LEU A 913 -17.62 26.78 -14.03
CA LEU A 913 -18.05 27.98 -13.30
C LEU A 913 -18.18 27.71 -11.80
N ALA A 914 -17.79 28.68 -10.97
CA ALA A 914 -17.99 28.65 -9.53
C ALA A 914 -19.41 29.07 -9.16
N ILE A 915 -20.33 28.13 -8.95
CA ILE A 915 -21.74 28.42 -8.69
C ILE A 915 -22.10 28.01 -7.26
N ALA A 916 -22.21 28.99 -6.37
CA ALA A 916 -22.60 28.78 -4.96
C ALA A 916 -21.76 27.69 -4.23
N GLY A 917 -20.46 27.60 -4.55
CA GLY A 917 -19.55 26.61 -3.98
C GLY A 917 -19.51 25.26 -4.70
N LEU A 918 -20.31 25.08 -5.76
CA LEU A 918 -20.27 23.93 -6.67
C LEU A 918 -19.55 24.28 -7.97
N ALA A 919 -18.90 23.28 -8.58
CA ALA A 919 -18.30 23.40 -9.90
C ALA A 919 -19.35 23.06 -10.97
N GLY A 920 -19.84 24.07 -11.68
CA GLY A 920 -20.72 23.89 -12.84
C GLY A 920 -19.91 23.59 -14.09
N THR A 921 -19.89 22.32 -14.53
CA THR A 921 -19.16 21.89 -15.73
C THR A 921 -20.09 21.83 -16.94
N PRO A 922 -19.75 22.43 -18.10
CA PRO A 922 -20.52 22.27 -19.32
C PRO A 922 -20.46 20.83 -19.82
N ALA A 923 -21.58 20.28 -20.31
CA ALA A 923 -21.66 18.94 -20.87
C ALA A 923 -22.29 18.98 -22.28
N TRP A 924 -21.51 18.62 -23.30
CA TRP A 924 -21.89 18.77 -24.71
C TRP A 924 -23.02 17.83 -25.15
N ALA A 925 -23.15 16.67 -24.49
CA ALA A 925 -24.18 15.68 -24.83
C ALA A 925 -25.56 16.04 -24.25
N LEU A 926 -25.65 17.04 -23.37
CA LEU A 926 -26.94 17.48 -22.85
C LEU A 926 -27.76 18.18 -23.94
N PRO A 927 -29.10 17.99 -23.95
CA PRO A 927 -29.96 18.67 -24.90
C PRO A 927 -29.83 20.20 -24.81
N GLN A 928 -29.53 20.83 -25.93
CA GLN A 928 -29.59 22.28 -26.12
C GLN A 928 -30.95 22.69 -26.73
N THR A 929 -31.31 23.96 -26.60
CA THR A 929 -32.44 24.53 -27.35
C THR A 929 -32.21 24.32 -28.85
N VAL A 930 -33.21 23.78 -29.55
CA VAL A 930 -33.13 23.55 -31.00
C VAL A 930 -33.47 24.84 -31.73
N PHE A 931 -32.53 25.33 -32.55
CA PHE A 931 -32.74 26.52 -33.37
C PHE A 931 -34.01 26.38 -34.23
N GLY A 932 -34.95 27.32 -34.10
CA GLY A 932 -36.22 27.33 -34.83
C GLY A 932 -37.38 26.58 -34.16
N THR A 933 -37.20 26.03 -32.95
CA THR A 933 -38.28 25.39 -32.18
C THR A 933 -38.57 26.20 -30.89
N PRO A 934 -39.63 27.02 -30.84
CA PRO A 934 -39.94 27.83 -29.66
C PRO A 934 -40.21 26.97 -28.41
N ASN A 935 -39.80 27.46 -27.23
CA ASN A 935 -40.17 26.93 -25.91
C ASN A 935 -39.66 25.52 -25.55
N THR A 936 -38.50 25.09 -26.06
CA THR A 936 -37.86 23.84 -25.59
C THR A 936 -36.69 24.18 -24.67
N PRO A 937 -36.88 24.27 -23.34
CA PRO A 937 -35.81 24.65 -22.43
C PRO A 937 -34.65 23.65 -22.47
N SER A 938 -33.43 24.17 -22.41
CA SER A 938 -32.23 23.38 -22.15
C SER A 938 -32.32 22.72 -20.78
N LYS A 939 -31.79 21.50 -20.68
CA LYS A 939 -31.91 20.68 -19.46
C LYS A 939 -30.52 20.45 -18.87
N SER A 940 -30.24 21.17 -17.79
CA SER A 940 -29.05 20.94 -16.95
C SER A 940 -29.38 20.01 -15.80
N TYR A 941 -28.37 19.34 -15.24
CA TYR A 941 -28.58 18.33 -14.20
C TYR A 941 -27.67 18.57 -13.01
N LEU A 942 -28.25 18.53 -11.81
CA LEU A 942 -27.54 18.51 -10.54
C LEU A 942 -27.90 17.21 -9.82
N PHE A 943 -26.92 16.37 -9.52
CA PHE A 943 -27.17 15.08 -8.89
C PHE A 943 -26.12 14.68 -7.86
N ASN A 944 -26.51 13.70 -7.06
CA ASN A 944 -25.61 12.98 -6.17
C ASN A 944 -25.03 11.76 -6.92
N ARG A 945 -23.69 11.67 -6.97
CA ARG A 945 -22.94 10.57 -7.60
C ARG A 945 -23.27 9.18 -7.04
N GLU A 946 -23.82 9.09 -5.84
CA GLU A 946 -24.21 7.80 -5.25
C GLU A 946 -25.61 7.33 -5.68
N ASP A 947 -26.38 8.19 -6.35
CA ASP A 947 -27.74 7.86 -6.77
C ASP A 947 -27.83 7.50 -8.27
N VAL A 948 -26.86 7.97 -9.06
CA VAL A 948 -26.73 7.75 -10.51
C VAL A 948 -25.48 6.91 -10.80
N HIS A 949 -25.67 5.81 -11.51
CA HIS A 949 -24.64 4.78 -11.71
C HIS A 949 -24.47 4.45 -13.19
N GLY A 950 -23.22 4.26 -13.60
CA GLY A 950 -22.85 3.77 -14.91
C GLY A 950 -21.77 2.71 -14.85
N TRP A 951 -21.93 1.67 -15.67
CA TRP A 951 -20.94 0.63 -15.93
C TRP A 951 -20.83 0.39 -17.42
N ALA A 952 -19.61 0.15 -17.91
CA ALA A 952 -19.38 -0.19 -19.30
C ALA A 952 -18.34 -1.30 -19.38
N SER A 953 -18.52 -2.25 -20.29
CA SER A 953 -17.46 -3.20 -20.62
C SER A 953 -16.34 -2.46 -21.36
N ALA A 954 -15.15 -3.05 -21.40
CA ALA A 954 -14.28 -2.74 -22.54
C ALA A 954 -14.95 -3.19 -23.85
N PRO A 955 -14.61 -2.63 -25.01
CA PRO A 955 -15.05 -3.20 -26.28
C PRO A 955 -14.70 -4.69 -26.34
N GLN A 956 -15.71 -5.53 -26.55
CA GLN A 956 -15.58 -6.98 -26.52
C GLN A 956 -15.37 -7.59 -27.91
N ARG A 957 -15.77 -6.87 -28.95
CA ARG A 957 -15.65 -7.32 -30.34
C ARG A 957 -15.36 -6.14 -31.26
N LEU A 958 -14.53 -6.40 -32.27
CA LEU A 958 -14.34 -5.55 -33.43
C LEU A 958 -14.91 -6.27 -34.66
N ASP A 959 -15.82 -5.62 -35.37
CA ASP A 959 -16.39 -6.11 -36.63
C ASP A 959 -15.78 -5.36 -37.81
N PHE A 960 -15.54 -6.02 -38.93
CA PHE A 960 -14.92 -5.39 -40.11
C PHE A 960 -15.85 -5.50 -41.33
N GLU A 961 -16.18 -4.36 -41.94
CA GLU A 961 -16.91 -4.31 -43.19
C GLU A 961 -16.02 -3.72 -44.29
N TYR A 962 -15.83 -4.49 -45.37
CA TYR A 962 -14.98 -4.07 -46.48
C TYR A 962 -15.79 -3.50 -47.61
N ARG A 963 -15.60 -2.21 -47.90
CA ARG A 963 -16.12 -1.53 -49.08
C ARG A 963 -14.97 -1.21 -50.04
N VAL A 964 -15.33 -0.79 -51.25
CA VAL A 964 -14.35 -0.51 -52.31
C VAL A 964 -13.45 0.68 -51.96
N ALA A 965 -14.00 1.72 -51.34
CA ALA A 965 -13.27 2.94 -50.98
C ALA A 965 -12.84 2.97 -49.50
N TYR A 966 -13.49 2.19 -48.63
CA TYR A 966 -13.31 2.27 -47.18
C TYR A 966 -13.33 0.89 -46.53
N VAL A 967 -12.61 0.75 -45.43
CA VAL A 967 -12.76 -0.33 -44.46
C VAL A 967 -13.37 0.26 -43.22
N ASP A 968 -14.48 -0.32 -42.79
CA ASP A 968 -15.18 0.15 -41.62
C ASP A 968 -14.92 -0.80 -40.45
N ILE A 969 -14.49 -0.23 -39.32
CA ILE A 969 -14.27 -0.95 -38.06
C ILE A 969 -15.45 -0.67 -37.14
N GLY A 970 -16.32 -1.66 -36.96
CA GLY A 970 -17.33 -1.67 -35.92
C GLY A 970 -16.70 -1.99 -34.56
N VAL A 971 -17.00 -1.19 -33.54
CA VAL A 971 -16.61 -1.42 -32.15
C VAL A 971 -17.86 -1.83 -31.40
N TRP A 972 -17.81 -2.92 -30.62
CA TRP A 972 -18.96 -3.42 -29.86
C TRP A 972 -18.61 -3.70 -28.40
N GLY A 973 -19.44 -3.20 -27.48
CA GLY A 973 -19.38 -3.52 -26.05
C GLY A 973 -20.75 -3.43 -25.39
N TYR A 974 -20.76 -3.43 -24.06
CA TYR A 974 -21.98 -3.33 -23.25
C TYR A 974 -21.92 -2.14 -22.31
N LYS A 975 -23.06 -1.51 -22.05
CA LYS A 975 -23.24 -0.46 -21.06
C LYS A 975 -24.47 -0.74 -20.20
N ALA A 976 -24.38 -0.41 -18.93
CA ALA A 976 -25.47 -0.45 -17.98
C ALA A 976 -25.53 0.91 -17.26
N LEU A 977 -26.70 1.54 -17.27
CA LEU A 977 -26.94 2.81 -16.61
C LEU A 977 -28.13 2.65 -15.68
N ALA A 978 -28.05 3.20 -14.48
CA ALA A 978 -29.10 3.09 -13.47
C ALA A 978 -29.23 4.36 -12.64
N CYS A 979 -30.47 4.69 -12.26
CA CYS A 979 -30.75 5.68 -11.23
C CYS A 979 -31.53 5.01 -10.10
N THR A 980 -30.82 4.82 -8.99
CA THR A 980 -31.37 4.17 -7.79
C THR A 980 -32.31 5.10 -7.04
N ARG A 981 -32.13 6.43 -7.16
CA ARG A 981 -32.91 7.44 -6.43
C ARG A 981 -33.12 8.70 -7.26
N THR A 982 -34.33 8.88 -7.78
CA THR A 982 -34.67 10.08 -8.59
C THR A 982 -34.79 11.33 -7.74
N ASP A 983 -35.02 11.20 -6.43
CA ASP A 983 -34.94 12.30 -5.48
C ASP A 983 -33.51 12.82 -5.33
N GLY A 984 -32.49 12.02 -5.64
CA GLY A 984 -31.07 12.41 -5.69
C GLY A 984 -30.67 13.19 -6.96
N VAL A 985 -31.62 13.51 -7.84
CA VAL A 985 -31.39 14.24 -9.10
C VAL A 985 -32.30 15.47 -9.16
N ARG A 986 -31.79 16.58 -9.68
CA ARG A 986 -32.54 17.80 -10.00
C ARG A 986 -32.30 18.15 -11.46
N ARG A 987 -33.37 18.38 -12.19
CA ARG A 987 -33.32 18.92 -13.55
C ARG A 987 -33.51 20.42 -13.49
N ILE A 988 -32.62 21.19 -14.10
CA ILE A 988 -32.70 22.64 -14.17
C ILE A 988 -33.04 23.01 -15.62
N ASN A 989 -34.24 23.57 -15.80
CA ASN A 989 -34.77 23.96 -17.08
C ASN A 989 -34.48 25.45 -17.30
N TYR A 990 -33.81 25.79 -18.40
CA TYR A 990 -33.55 27.17 -18.80
C TYR A 990 -33.76 27.36 -20.29
N ASP A 991 -34.54 28.38 -20.66
CA ASP A 991 -34.80 28.79 -22.04
C ASP A 991 -34.15 30.17 -22.26
N ASP A 992 -33.27 30.27 -23.24
CA ASP A 992 -32.57 31.51 -23.56
C ASP A 992 -33.37 32.43 -24.50
N GLY A 993 -34.56 31.99 -24.92
CA GLY A 993 -35.50 32.79 -25.70
C GLY A 993 -35.06 33.04 -27.15
N ARG A 994 -34.13 32.24 -27.70
CA ARG A 994 -33.80 32.31 -29.14
C ARG A 994 -34.98 31.86 -30.00
N THR A 995 -35.90 32.79 -30.27
CA THR A 995 -36.81 32.69 -31.41
C THR A 995 -36.06 33.11 -32.67
N ALA A 996 -36.35 32.42 -33.79
CA ALA A 996 -35.75 32.67 -35.10
C ALA A 996 -35.68 34.16 -35.50
#